data_AF-A0A669DT87-F1
#
_entry.id   AF-A0A669DT87-F1
#
_cell.length_a   1.000
_cell.length_b   1.000
_cell.length_c   1.000
_cell.angle_alpha   90.00
_cell.angle_beta   90.00
_cell.angle_gamma   90.00
#
_symmetry.space_group_name_H-M   'P 1'
#
loop_
_entity.id
_entity.type
_entity.pdbx_description
1 polymer ?
#
loop_
_entity_poly.entity_id
_entity_poly.type
_entity_poly.pdbx_seq_one_letter_code
_entity_poly.pdbx_strand_id
1 'polypeptide(L)'
;MSKRGAGGRGKGERLDTMATLQAANEELRAKLTEIQIELQQEKNKVSRLEREKSQELKAEHHRAAVAVTELRTKLHEEKQKELALTRETLLRQHEMELMRVIKIKDGEIQRLNGLVLTLRDGSTDKVRSALLGEVEEARRSWEAERCRFQHEILELRGAKRNAEEALTSAQQACQARAAELRSAHHQHQEELNRTKRDCEREIRRLMDEIKLKDRAVSVLDKALGLQAGHAHRLQLQTQAAEQQIAALRDGTRENYRVPHLFWHEGKPKQEKSDRDTRRFQLKIAELSAVIRKLEDRNALLSEERNELLKRLREAESQFLPLLDKNKRLSRKNEELALALRRLDNKLRFVTQENLEMPCFCGPQRRPSSLNDLDRSHSTSYHGYSQDEREMEFLRLQVLEQQHIIDDLSKVPILLIQFNSVQFERDMLLRYRRQESVRRKRTFRVIETFYGYDEEASVDSDGSSLSFHTDRTPDTEPDEVCVREEAELRYRQLTQEYQALQRAYALLAETSGGNYDAEKEIKTREQLLSEISRYQSRVSDLESALKQQGLDLKWVEEKQALYRRNQELVEKVRQMEGEELRLKNDIQDVKDQNELLEFRILELEERERRSPAINFQQLHFPKGLSPLQVYCEAEGVTDIVMSELMKKLDILGDNANLSNEEQVVVIHARTVLTLAEKVSELFSKQKGYLDEELDYRKQSMDQAHKRILELEAMLFEALQQEEESRIEGLKMEGRLSESLTEGEREELRRAMDQWKRTVMCELRERDAQILRERMELLQLTQQRNKELEEFIEAQKRQIKELEEKFLFLFLFFSLAFILWS
;
A
#
# COMPACT_ATOMS: atom_id res chain seq x y z
N MET A 1 -74.69 36.82 -16.71
CA MET A 1 -75.50 38.02 -16.96
C MET A 1 -74.95 38.74 -18.18
N SER A 2 -75.84 39.08 -19.13
CA SER A 2 -75.87 40.30 -19.98
C SER A 2 -74.61 40.71 -20.76
N LYS A 3 -74.60 41.20 -22.00
CA LYS A 3 -75.55 41.48 -23.10
C LYS A 3 -74.65 41.92 -24.28
N ARG A 4 -75.18 41.78 -25.51
CA ARG A 4 -75.04 42.63 -26.74
C ARG A 4 -73.87 43.63 -26.82
N GLY A 5 -73.20 43.86 -27.95
CA GLY A 5 -73.45 43.50 -29.33
C GLY A 5 -72.65 44.41 -30.29
N ALA A 6 -72.68 44.04 -31.58
CA ALA A 6 -72.48 44.81 -32.84
C ALA A 6 -71.32 45.82 -33.00
N GLY A 7 -70.59 45.71 -34.13
CA GLY A 7 -69.77 46.82 -34.66
C GLY A 7 -68.86 46.50 -35.87
N GLY A 8 -69.47 46.41 -37.06
CA GLY A 8 -68.96 46.73 -38.41
C GLY A 8 -67.47 46.81 -38.80
N ARG A 9 -67.17 46.06 -39.87
CA ARG A 9 -66.37 46.39 -41.09
C ARG A 9 -64.83 46.41 -41.02
N GLY A 10 -64.24 45.47 -41.76
CA GLY A 10 -62.81 45.32 -42.05
C GLY A 10 -62.35 43.85 -42.00
N LYS A 11 -63.09 42.93 -42.66
CA LYS A 11 -63.07 41.49 -42.32
C LYS A 11 -62.96 40.53 -43.53
N GLY A 12 -62.38 40.96 -44.66
CA GLY A 12 -62.08 40.04 -45.78
C GLY A 12 -60.75 39.31 -45.54
N GLU A 13 -59.63 39.96 -45.84
CA GLU A 13 -58.29 39.36 -45.71
C GLU A 13 -57.86 39.07 -44.26
N ARG A 14 -58.36 39.84 -43.28
CA ARG A 14 -58.07 39.60 -41.86
C ARG A 14 -58.78 38.37 -41.29
N LEU A 15 -59.91 37.94 -41.88
CA LEU A 15 -60.60 36.73 -41.44
C LEU A 15 -59.95 35.48 -42.02
N ASP A 16 -59.52 35.50 -43.28
CA ASP A 16 -58.84 34.36 -43.92
C ASP A 16 -57.44 34.13 -43.32
N THR A 17 -56.70 35.20 -43.02
CA THR A 17 -55.43 35.10 -42.27
C THR A 17 -55.63 34.63 -40.83
N MET A 18 -56.74 35.00 -40.17
CA MET A 18 -57.04 34.52 -38.81
C MET A 18 -57.51 33.06 -38.81
N ALA A 19 -58.28 32.63 -39.82
CA ALA A 19 -58.73 31.26 -39.99
C ALA A 19 -57.56 30.31 -40.33
N THR A 20 -56.63 30.73 -41.19
CA THR A 20 -55.41 29.96 -41.48
C THR A 20 -54.49 29.84 -40.26
N LEU A 21 -54.35 30.91 -39.45
CA LEU A 21 -53.62 30.84 -38.18
C LEU A 21 -54.32 29.96 -37.13
N GLN A 22 -55.66 29.90 -37.14
CA GLN A 22 -56.42 28.98 -36.29
C GLN A 22 -56.22 27.52 -36.72
N ALA A 23 -56.31 27.23 -38.02
CA ALA A 23 -56.04 25.90 -38.57
C ALA A 23 -54.59 25.45 -38.27
N ALA A 24 -53.60 26.33 -38.45
CA ALA A 24 -52.21 26.04 -38.09
C ALA A 24 -52.04 25.80 -36.58
N ASN A 25 -52.76 26.52 -35.72
CA ASN A 25 -52.76 26.26 -34.27
C ASN A 25 -53.41 24.92 -33.91
N GLU A 26 -54.50 24.55 -34.58
CA GLU A 26 -55.16 23.26 -34.41
C GLU A 26 -54.27 22.11 -34.88
N GLU A 27 -53.57 22.27 -36.01
CA GLU A 27 -52.58 21.32 -36.52
C GLU A 27 -51.39 21.18 -35.56
N LEU A 28 -50.88 22.29 -35.00
CA LEU A 28 -49.82 22.25 -33.99
C LEU A 28 -50.28 21.56 -32.70
N ARG A 29 -51.53 21.77 -32.27
CA ARG A 29 -52.11 21.05 -31.12
C ARG A 29 -52.25 19.55 -31.41
N ALA A 30 -52.70 19.18 -32.62
CA ALA A 30 -52.79 17.78 -33.04
C ALA A 30 -51.40 17.10 -33.05
N LYS A 31 -50.39 17.76 -33.63
CA LYS A 31 -48.99 17.29 -33.61
C LYS A 31 -48.46 17.18 -32.19
N LEU A 32 -48.76 18.13 -31.31
CA LEU A 32 -48.35 18.05 -29.90
C LEU A 32 -48.99 16.85 -29.19
N THR A 33 -50.27 16.56 -29.45
CA THR A 33 -50.94 15.38 -28.89
C THR A 33 -50.37 14.07 -29.45
N GLU A 34 -50.04 14.03 -30.74
CA GLU A 34 -49.42 12.86 -31.37
C GLU A 34 -48.03 12.59 -30.78
N ILE A 35 -47.19 13.62 -30.65
CA ILE A 35 -45.88 13.54 -29.99
C ILE A 35 -46.03 13.10 -28.52
N GLN A 36 -47.06 13.57 -27.80
CA GLN A 36 -47.32 13.14 -26.43
C GLN A 36 -47.70 11.65 -26.35
N ILE A 37 -48.49 11.16 -27.30
CA ILE A 37 -48.86 9.74 -27.39
C ILE A 37 -47.64 8.89 -27.73
N GLU A 38 -46.84 9.29 -28.72
CA GLU A 38 -45.60 8.61 -29.11
C GLU A 38 -44.62 8.54 -27.93
N LEU A 39 -44.41 9.66 -27.23
CA LEU A 39 -43.56 9.69 -26.04
C LEU A 39 -44.07 8.74 -24.95
N GLN A 40 -45.38 8.65 -24.75
CA GLN A 40 -45.97 7.73 -23.77
C GLN A 40 -45.81 6.26 -24.21
N GLN A 41 -45.93 5.97 -25.50
CA GLN A 41 -45.66 4.65 -26.06
C GLN A 41 -44.19 4.25 -25.91
N GLU A 42 -43.26 5.16 -26.19
CA GLU A 42 -41.82 4.94 -26.01
C GLU A 42 -41.46 4.72 -24.54
N LYS A 43 -42.04 5.50 -23.60
CA LYS A 43 -41.90 5.25 -22.16
C LYS A 43 -42.35 3.85 -21.76
N ASN A 44 -43.48 3.39 -22.31
CA ASN A 44 -43.99 2.04 -22.05
C ASN A 44 -43.08 0.95 -22.65
N LYS A 45 -42.51 1.16 -23.84
CA LYS A 45 -41.54 0.23 -24.46
C LYS A 45 -40.25 0.15 -23.65
N VAL A 46 -39.68 1.30 -23.26
CA VAL A 46 -38.50 1.37 -22.38
C VAL A 46 -38.77 0.63 -21.08
N SER A 47 -39.92 0.87 -20.44
CA SER A 47 -40.29 0.17 -19.21
C SER A 47 -40.43 -1.36 -19.38
N ARG A 48 -40.85 -1.85 -20.56
CA ARG A 48 -40.88 -3.29 -20.86
C ARG A 48 -39.47 -3.86 -21.05
N LEU A 49 -38.64 -3.19 -21.85
CA LEU A 49 -37.25 -3.59 -22.07
C LEU A 49 -36.42 -3.57 -20.78
N GLU A 50 -36.67 -2.63 -19.87
CA GLU A 50 -36.05 -2.60 -18.55
C GLU A 50 -36.44 -3.82 -17.70
N ARG A 51 -37.71 -4.25 -17.76
CA ARG A 51 -38.16 -5.47 -17.05
C ARG A 51 -37.54 -6.73 -17.66
N GLU A 52 -37.52 -6.84 -18.99
CA GLU A 52 -36.93 -7.97 -19.72
C GLU A 52 -35.42 -8.07 -19.42
N LYS A 53 -34.67 -6.97 -19.53
CA LYS A 53 -33.25 -6.91 -19.18
C LYS A 53 -32.99 -7.26 -17.71
N SER A 54 -33.87 -6.83 -16.81
CA SER A 54 -33.78 -7.19 -15.38
C SER A 54 -34.01 -8.69 -15.15
N GLN A 55 -34.89 -9.33 -15.93
CA GLN A 55 -35.13 -10.77 -15.87
C GLN A 55 -33.95 -11.56 -16.48
N GLU A 56 -33.39 -11.09 -17.59
CA GLU A 56 -32.19 -11.69 -18.20
C GLU A 56 -30.99 -11.66 -17.26
N LEU A 57 -30.74 -10.52 -16.60
CA LEU A 57 -29.68 -10.38 -15.61
C LEU A 57 -29.86 -11.35 -14.43
N LYS A 58 -31.10 -11.53 -13.95
CA LYS A 58 -31.41 -12.52 -12.90
C LYS A 58 -31.16 -13.96 -13.36
N ALA A 59 -31.55 -14.29 -14.59
CA ALA A 59 -31.32 -15.62 -15.16
C ALA A 59 -29.82 -15.91 -15.37
N GLU A 60 -29.05 -14.89 -15.78
CA GLU A 60 -27.60 -14.99 -15.94
C GLU A 60 -26.89 -15.14 -14.59
N HIS A 61 -27.29 -14.36 -13.57
CA HIS A 61 -26.80 -14.54 -12.20
C HIS A 61 -27.10 -15.93 -11.65
N HIS A 62 -28.29 -16.48 -11.90
CA HIS A 62 -28.64 -17.84 -11.47
C HIS A 62 -27.77 -18.89 -12.18
N ARG A 63 -27.56 -18.76 -13.50
CA ARG A 63 -26.65 -19.63 -14.26
C ARG A 63 -25.21 -19.56 -13.75
N ALA A 64 -24.71 -18.36 -13.46
CA ALA A 64 -23.37 -18.18 -12.90
C ALA A 64 -23.24 -18.80 -11.49
N ALA A 65 -24.27 -18.65 -10.64
CA ALA A 65 -24.30 -19.27 -9.31
C ALA A 65 -24.25 -20.80 -9.41
N VAL A 66 -25.05 -21.41 -10.30
CA VAL A 66 -25.04 -22.86 -10.53
C VAL A 66 -23.66 -23.34 -11.00
N ALA A 67 -23.06 -22.66 -11.99
CA ALA A 67 -21.72 -23.01 -12.47
C ALA A 67 -20.65 -22.92 -11.37
N VAL A 68 -20.71 -21.91 -10.50
CA VAL A 68 -19.81 -21.79 -9.34
C VAL A 68 -20.03 -22.93 -8.35
N THR A 69 -21.28 -23.32 -8.07
CA THR A 69 -21.56 -24.46 -7.19
C THR A 69 -21.06 -25.79 -7.78
N GLU A 70 -21.23 -26.02 -9.08
CA GLU A 70 -20.73 -27.22 -9.77
C GLU A 70 -19.19 -27.27 -9.80
N LEU A 71 -18.52 -26.14 -9.96
CA LEU A 71 -17.05 -26.09 -9.89
C LEU A 71 -16.55 -26.34 -8.46
N ARG A 72 -17.26 -25.85 -7.44
CA ARG A 72 -16.93 -26.12 -6.03
C ARG A 72 -17.09 -27.59 -5.69
N THR A 73 -18.16 -28.25 -6.16
CA THR A 73 -18.37 -29.68 -5.92
C THR A 73 -17.32 -30.52 -6.65
N LYS A 74 -17.03 -30.23 -7.94
CA LYS A 74 -15.96 -30.90 -8.69
C LYS A 74 -14.59 -30.77 -8.04
N LEU A 75 -14.24 -29.57 -7.58
CA LEU A 75 -12.98 -29.34 -6.87
C LEU A 75 -12.93 -30.12 -5.55
N HIS A 76 -14.06 -30.22 -4.84
CA HIS A 76 -14.13 -31.03 -3.62
C HIS A 76 -13.95 -32.53 -3.92
N GLU A 77 -14.60 -33.04 -4.96
CA GLU A 77 -14.44 -34.43 -5.41
C GLU A 77 -13.00 -34.74 -5.86
N GLU A 78 -12.35 -33.83 -6.59
CA GLU A 78 -10.93 -33.98 -6.98
C GLU A 78 -10.00 -33.99 -5.76
N LYS A 79 -10.20 -33.04 -4.82
CA LYS A 79 -9.45 -33.03 -3.56
C LYS A 79 -9.64 -34.32 -2.77
N GLN A 80 -10.87 -34.84 -2.69
CA GLN A 80 -11.13 -36.11 -2.02
C GLN A 80 -10.45 -37.30 -2.73
N LYS A 81 -10.44 -37.33 -4.07
CA LYS A 81 -9.75 -38.35 -4.86
C LYS A 81 -8.23 -38.30 -4.67
N GLU A 82 -7.63 -37.12 -4.68
CA GLU A 82 -6.20 -36.95 -4.41
C GLU A 82 -5.83 -37.36 -2.97
N LEU A 83 -6.66 -36.99 -1.99
CA LEU A 83 -6.49 -37.44 -0.61
C LEU A 83 -6.62 -38.96 -0.47
N ALA A 84 -7.56 -39.59 -1.19
CA ALA A 84 -7.69 -41.05 -1.18
C ALA A 84 -6.47 -41.73 -1.83
N LEU A 85 -5.99 -41.23 -2.97
CA LEU A 85 -4.80 -41.75 -3.65
C LEU A 85 -3.54 -41.61 -2.79
N THR A 86 -3.34 -40.46 -2.14
CA THR A 86 -2.18 -40.23 -1.25
C THR A 86 -2.25 -41.13 -0.02
N ARG A 87 -3.43 -41.30 0.61
CA ARG A 87 -3.63 -42.28 1.69
C ARG A 87 -3.32 -43.71 1.25
N GLU A 88 -3.82 -44.14 0.09
CA GLU A 88 -3.54 -45.48 -0.44
C GLU A 88 -2.05 -45.67 -0.76
N THR A 89 -1.38 -44.65 -1.28
CA THR A 89 0.07 -44.69 -1.54
C THR A 89 0.87 -44.82 -0.24
N LEU A 90 0.50 -44.07 0.80
CA LEU A 90 1.13 -44.16 2.12
C LEU A 90 0.88 -45.52 2.78
N LEU A 91 -0.33 -46.08 2.66
CA LEU A 91 -0.64 -47.42 3.16
C LEU A 91 0.21 -48.48 2.46
N ARG A 92 0.32 -48.43 1.13
CA ARG A 92 1.20 -49.34 0.38
C ARG A 92 2.67 -49.17 0.78
N GLN A 93 3.14 -47.95 1.01
CA GLN A 93 4.49 -47.70 1.51
C GLN A 93 4.70 -48.32 2.89
N HIS A 94 3.74 -48.17 3.79
CA HIS A 94 3.77 -48.77 5.12
C HIS A 94 3.77 -50.30 5.05
N GLU A 95 2.92 -50.91 4.22
CA GLU A 95 2.91 -52.37 4.00
C GLU A 95 4.24 -52.88 3.41
N MET A 96 4.83 -52.15 2.46
CA MET A 96 6.16 -52.48 1.91
C MET A 96 7.26 -52.38 2.97
N GLU A 97 7.21 -51.40 3.87
CA GLU A 97 8.15 -51.27 4.99
C GLU A 97 7.97 -52.41 5.99
N LEU A 98 6.72 -52.74 6.36
CA LEU A 98 6.40 -53.89 7.21
C LEU A 98 6.95 -55.19 6.61
N MET A 99 6.76 -55.43 5.32
CA MET A 99 7.31 -56.61 4.65
C MET A 99 8.84 -56.61 4.61
N ARG A 100 9.48 -55.45 4.48
CA ARG A 100 10.95 -55.33 4.60
C ARG A 100 11.41 -55.67 6.02
N VAL A 101 10.77 -55.13 7.04
CA VAL A 101 11.07 -55.41 8.45
C VAL A 101 10.87 -56.89 8.76
N ILE A 102 9.76 -57.50 8.32
CA ILE A 102 9.49 -58.93 8.47
C ILE A 102 10.61 -59.75 7.82
N LYS A 103 11.01 -59.45 6.57
CA LYS A 103 12.13 -60.14 5.91
C LYS A 103 13.45 -60.02 6.66
N ILE A 104 13.76 -58.84 7.22
CA ILE A 104 14.97 -58.63 8.02
C ILE A 104 14.91 -59.50 9.29
N LYS A 105 13.75 -59.51 9.97
CA LYS A 105 13.55 -60.31 11.18
C LYS A 105 13.57 -61.82 10.90
N ASP A 106 12.97 -62.28 9.80
CA ASP A 106 13.02 -63.67 9.38
C ASP A 106 14.45 -64.09 9.01
N GLY A 107 15.22 -63.23 8.36
CA GLY A 107 16.64 -63.46 8.08
C GLY A 107 17.46 -63.59 9.38
N GLU A 108 17.20 -62.74 10.37
CA GLU A 108 17.84 -62.82 11.67
C GLU A 108 17.44 -64.09 12.45
N ILE A 109 16.15 -64.48 12.39
CA ILE A 109 15.67 -65.74 12.96
C ILE A 109 16.36 -66.94 12.30
N GLN A 110 16.50 -66.95 10.97
CA GLN A 110 17.22 -68.01 10.24
C GLN A 110 18.70 -68.05 10.62
N ARG A 111 19.35 -66.88 10.73
CA ARG A 111 20.75 -66.75 11.16
C ARG A 111 20.96 -67.30 12.57
N LEU A 112 20.11 -66.87 13.52
CA LEU A 112 20.14 -67.35 14.91
C LEU A 112 19.87 -68.85 15.00
N ASN A 113 18.90 -69.37 14.24
CA ASN A 113 18.65 -70.80 14.16
C ASN A 113 19.85 -71.57 13.56
N GLY A 114 20.54 -71.00 12.56
CA GLY A 114 21.76 -71.56 11.99
C GLY A 114 22.92 -71.58 13.00
N LEU A 115 23.07 -70.53 13.80
CA LEU A 115 24.00 -70.47 14.93
C LEU A 115 23.69 -71.50 16.01
N VAL A 116 22.41 -71.67 16.35
CA VAL A 116 21.96 -72.69 17.31
C VAL A 116 22.22 -74.11 16.78
N LEU A 117 21.95 -74.37 15.49
CA LEU A 117 22.26 -75.65 14.83
C LEU A 117 23.76 -75.93 14.77
N THR A 118 24.58 -74.94 14.44
CA THR A 118 26.05 -75.09 14.44
C THR A 118 26.66 -75.20 15.83
N LEU A 119 26.06 -74.59 16.86
CA LEU A 119 26.39 -74.83 18.27
C LEU A 119 26.01 -76.25 18.72
N ARG A 120 24.93 -76.80 18.17
CA ARG A 120 24.46 -78.16 18.45
C ARG A 120 25.31 -79.23 17.78
N ASP A 121 25.78 -78.97 16.55
CA ASP A 121 26.41 -79.98 15.68
C ASP A 121 27.91 -79.72 15.37
N GLY A 122 28.47 -78.55 15.73
CA GLY A 122 29.80 -78.10 15.33
C GLY A 122 30.87 -78.15 16.43
N SER A 123 32.11 -78.48 16.06
CA SER A 123 33.24 -78.37 16.99
C SER A 123 33.47 -76.91 17.39
N THR A 124 33.76 -76.71 18.68
CA THR A 124 33.86 -75.42 19.37
C THR A 124 34.72 -74.35 18.68
N ASP A 125 35.65 -74.74 17.80
CA ASP A 125 36.57 -73.82 17.16
C ASP A 125 35.99 -73.14 15.90
N LYS A 126 35.05 -73.77 15.18
CA LYS A 126 34.40 -73.15 14.02
C LYS A 126 33.39 -72.07 14.43
N VAL A 127 32.66 -72.33 15.51
CA VAL A 127 31.72 -71.36 16.12
C VAL A 127 32.46 -70.14 16.66
N ARG A 128 33.63 -70.34 17.29
CA ARG A 128 34.45 -69.24 17.82
C ARG A 128 34.97 -68.33 16.70
N SER A 129 35.38 -68.92 15.57
CA SER A 129 35.86 -68.16 14.40
C SER A 129 34.74 -67.37 13.70
N ALA A 130 33.54 -67.95 13.57
CA ALA A 130 32.39 -67.28 12.96
C ALA A 130 31.88 -66.11 13.83
N LEU A 131 31.79 -66.29 15.15
CA LEU A 131 31.43 -65.21 16.08
C LEU A 131 32.44 -64.07 16.07
N LEU A 132 33.74 -64.37 15.99
CA LEU A 132 34.77 -63.33 15.89
C LEU A 132 34.68 -62.56 14.56
N GLY A 133 34.32 -63.23 13.46
CA GLY A 133 34.07 -62.59 12.16
C GLY A 133 32.87 -61.63 12.19
N GLU A 134 31.75 -62.05 12.77
CA GLU A 134 30.55 -61.20 12.91
C GLU A 134 30.80 -59.99 13.83
N VAL A 135 31.55 -60.18 14.92
CA VAL A 135 31.94 -59.07 15.82
C VAL A 135 32.85 -58.07 15.10
N GLU A 136 33.79 -58.54 14.28
CA GLU A 136 34.65 -57.68 13.46
C GLU A 136 33.86 -56.91 12.38
N GLU A 137 32.89 -57.52 11.72
CA GLU A 137 32.05 -56.84 10.72
C GLU A 137 31.10 -55.82 11.34
N ALA A 138 30.47 -56.15 12.48
CA ALA A 138 29.63 -55.20 13.23
C ALA A 138 30.46 -54.02 13.78
N ARG A 139 31.72 -54.26 14.15
CA ARG A 139 32.64 -53.19 14.55
C ARG A 139 32.98 -52.27 13.38
N ARG A 140 33.29 -52.82 12.20
CA ARG A 140 33.60 -52.01 11.01
C ARG A 140 32.40 -51.21 10.51
N SER A 141 31.19 -51.75 10.57
CA SER A 141 29.98 -51.02 10.18
C SER A 141 29.67 -49.86 11.15
N TRP A 142 29.81 -50.09 12.46
CA TRP A 142 29.69 -49.03 13.47
C TRP A 142 30.77 -47.96 13.33
N GLU A 143 32.02 -48.34 13.07
CA GLU A 143 33.12 -47.39 12.82
C GLU A 143 32.85 -46.55 11.56
N ALA A 144 32.27 -47.14 10.49
CA ALA A 144 31.89 -46.41 9.29
C ALA A 144 30.72 -45.42 9.53
N GLU A 145 29.70 -45.81 10.29
CA GLU A 145 28.62 -44.91 10.70
C GLU A 145 29.10 -43.77 11.59
N ARG A 146 29.97 -44.07 12.56
CA ARG A 146 30.60 -43.06 13.41
C ARG A 146 31.37 -42.03 12.59
N CYS A 147 32.14 -42.47 11.59
CA CYS A 147 32.86 -41.57 10.68
C CYS A 147 31.90 -40.71 9.84
N ARG A 148 30.79 -41.28 9.34
CA ARG A 148 29.76 -40.54 8.60
C ARG A 148 29.11 -39.46 9.47
N PHE A 149 28.68 -39.79 10.69
CA PHE A 149 28.09 -38.82 11.61
C PHE A 149 29.10 -37.74 12.05
N GLN A 150 30.38 -38.09 12.23
CA GLN A 150 31.42 -37.11 12.51
C GLN A 150 31.60 -36.11 11.35
N HIS A 151 31.52 -36.59 10.10
CA HIS A 151 31.58 -35.74 8.93
C HIS A 151 30.36 -34.81 8.84
N GLU A 152 29.16 -35.35 9.04
CA GLU A 152 27.91 -34.56 9.03
C GLU A 152 27.90 -33.49 10.14
N ILE A 153 28.41 -33.81 11.33
CA ILE A 153 28.59 -32.82 12.41
C ILE A 153 29.55 -31.70 11.99
N LEU A 154 30.63 -32.00 11.27
CA LEU A 154 31.57 -30.99 10.78
C LEU A 154 30.93 -30.11 9.69
N GLU A 155 30.17 -30.71 8.78
CA GLU A 155 29.42 -29.98 7.74
C GLU A 155 28.35 -29.06 8.37
N LEU A 156 27.57 -29.56 9.32
CA LEU A 156 26.57 -28.77 10.06
C LEU A 156 27.22 -27.63 10.85
N ARG A 157 28.41 -27.84 11.44
CA ARG A 157 29.18 -26.78 12.10
C ARG A 157 29.69 -25.73 11.11
N GLY A 158 30.06 -26.13 9.90
CA GLY A 158 30.44 -25.22 8.81
C GLY A 158 29.25 -24.39 8.32
N ALA A 159 28.11 -25.05 8.06
CA ALA A 159 26.87 -24.40 7.67
C ALA A 159 26.38 -23.41 8.73
N LYS A 160 26.47 -23.78 10.02
CA LYS A 160 26.16 -22.88 11.14
C LYS A 160 27.06 -21.64 11.14
N ARG A 161 28.38 -21.79 10.99
CA ARG A 161 29.31 -20.65 10.92
C ARG A 161 28.98 -19.72 9.75
N ASN A 162 28.73 -20.27 8.56
CA ASN A 162 28.35 -19.48 7.40
C ASN A 162 27.04 -18.72 7.61
N ALA A 163 26.07 -19.33 8.31
CA ALA A 163 24.80 -18.67 8.65
C ALA A 163 25.00 -17.56 9.70
N GLU A 164 25.88 -17.75 10.68
CA GLU A 164 26.25 -16.73 11.68
C GLU A 164 26.98 -15.54 11.02
N GLU A 165 27.89 -15.80 10.08
CA GLU A 165 28.56 -14.77 9.28
C GLU A 165 27.59 -13.99 8.39
N ALA A 166 26.63 -14.69 7.75
CA ALA A 166 25.58 -14.02 6.98
C ALA A 166 24.67 -13.15 7.85
N LEU A 167 24.33 -13.62 9.07
CA LEU A 167 23.53 -12.86 10.03
C LEU A 167 24.25 -11.60 10.50
N THR A 168 25.54 -11.70 10.85
CA THR A 168 26.34 -10.54 11.28
C THR A 168 26.50 -9.51 10.16
N SER A 169 26.74 -9.96 8.92
CA SER A 169 26.77 -9.09 7.74
C SER A 169 25.43 -8.37 7.50
N ALA A 170 24.31 -9.09 7.61
CA ALA A 170 22.97 -8.51 7.50
C ALA A 170 22.69 -7.47 8.61
N GLN A 171 23.11 -7.76 9.85
CA GLN A 171 22.99 -6.81 10.98
C GLN A 171 23.81 -5.55 10.74
N GLN A 172 25.05 -5.66 10.27
CA GLN A 172 25.90 -4.51 9.92
C GLN A 172 25.27 -3.69 8.80
N ALA A 173 24.72 -4.32 7.76
CA ALA A 173 24.01 -3.63 6.68
C ALA A 173 22.75 -2.90 7.19
N CYS A 174 21.99 -3.49 8.11
CA CYS A 174 20.86 -2.84 8.75
C CYS A 174 21.29 -1.64 9.60
N GLN A 175 22.38 -1.76 10.37
CA GLN A 175 22.93 -0.65 11.15
C GLN A 175 23.41 0.50 10.26
N ALA A 176 24.09 0.20 9.16
CA ALA A 176 24.53 1.18 8.17
C ALA A 176 23.33 1.93 7.55
N ARG A 177 22.29 1.20 7.10
CA ARG A 177 21.06 1.81 6.58
C ARG A 177 20.35 2.68 7.61
N ALA A 178 20.31 2.25 8.88
CA ALA A 178 19.74 3.06 9.95
C ALA A 178 20.56 4.35 10.20
N ALA A 179 21.89 4.29 10.08
CA ALA A 179 22.75 5.48 10.17
C ALA A 179 22.56 6.42 8.98
N GLU A 180 22.46 5.90 7.76
CA GLU A 180 22.15 6.66 6.55
C GLU A 180 20.79 7.36 6.65
N LEU A 181 19.75 6.66 7.13
CA LEU A 181 18.43 7.25 7.36
C LEU A 181 18.46 8.38 8.38
N ARG A 182 19.22 8.22 9.48
CA ARG A 182 19.41 9.30 10.47
C ARG A 182 20.15 10.51 9.87
N SER A 183 21.19 10.27 9.08
CA SER A 183 21.94 11.32 8.39
C SER A 183 21.07 12.07 7.38
N ALA A 184 20.31 11.34 6.54
CA ALA A 184 19.37 11.92 5.59
C ALA A 184 18.28 12.74 6.28
N HIS A 185 17.73 12.24 7.39
CA HIS A 185 16.78 13.00 8.20
C HIS A 185 17.39 14.30 8.72
N HIS A 186 18.63 14.25 9.22
CA HIS A 186 19.33 15.44 9.68
C HIS A 186 19.56 16.45 8.55
N GLN A 187 20.01 16.00 7.37
CA GLN A 187 20.21 16.84 6.19
C GLN A 187 18.91 17.52 5.74
N HIS A 188 17.81 16.77 5.66
CA HIS A 188 16.50 17.35 5.32
C HIS A 188 16.02 18.35 6.38
N GLN A 189 16.29 18.10 7.66
CA GLN A 189 15.97 19.05 8.72
C GLN A 189 16.78 20.35 8.57
N GLU A 190 18.05 20.28 8.17
CA GLU A 190 18.85 21.46 7.84
C GLU A 190 18.33 22.20 6.61
N GLU A 191 17.95 21.50 5.54
CA GLU A 191 17.38 22.08 4.32
C GLU A 191 16.05 22.79 4.59
N LEU A 192 15.18 22.20 5.40
CA LEU A 192 13.95 22.84 5.87
C LEU A 192 14.25 24.13 6.63
N ASN A 193 15.23 24.09 7.54
CA ASN A 193 15.64 25.27 8.30
C ASN A 193 16.26 26.36 7.40
N ARG A 194 17.05 25.98 6.39
CA ARG A 194 17.58 26.91 5.38
C ARG A 194 16.43 27.55 4.60
N THR A 195 15.53 26.75 4.04
CA THR A 195 14.37 27.22 3.27
C THR A 195 13.50 28.18 4.11
N LYS A 196 13.26 27.85 5.38
CA LYS A 196 12.52 28.73 6.30
C LYS A 196 13.19 30.09 6.46
N ARG A 197 14.50 30.13 6.69
CA ARG A 197 15.27 31.39 6.80
C ARG A 197 15.23 32.18 5.50
N ASP A 198 15.26 31.51 4.35
CA ASP A 198 15.24 32.13 3.03
C ASP A 198 13.87 32.76 2.76
N CYS A 199 12.79 32.04 3.07
CA CYS A 199 11.43 32.58 3.01
C CYS A 199 11.25 33.78 3.97
N GLU A 200 11.77 33.71 5.20
CA GLU A 200 11.73 34.83 6.13
C GLU A 200 12.49 36.06 5.60
N ARG A 201 13.64 35.85 4.97
CA ARG A 201 14.40 36.94 4.33
C ARG A 201 13.61 37.56 3.17
N GLU A 202 12.98 36.74 2.34
CA GLU A 202 12.18 37.21 1.22
C GLU A 202 10.92 37.96 1.68
N ILE A 203 10.23 37.47 2.72
CA ILE A 203 9.10 38.18 3.34
C ILE A 203 9.53 39.56 3.82
N ARG A 204 10.68 39.69 4.49
CA ARG A 204 11.21 40.99 4.94
C ARG A 204 11.49 41.91 3.75
N ARG A 205 12.12 41.40 2.69
CA ARG A 205 12.41 42.15 1.47
C ARG A 205 11.12 42.67 0.82
N LEU A 206 10.14 41.80 0.63
CA LEU A 206 8.84 42.14 0.04
C LEU A 206 8.09 43.16 0.91
N MET A 207 8.14 43.02 2.23
CA MET A 207 7.56 43.99 3.17
C MET A 207 8.18 45.37 3.02
N ASP A 208 9.51 45.47 2.84
CA ASP A 208 10.18 46.76 2.64
C ASP A 208 9.88 47.34 1.26
N GLU A 209 9.74 46.51 0.22
CA GLU A 209 9.29 46.94 -1.10
C GLU A 209 7.86 47.48 -1.08
N ILE A 210 6.95 46.82 -0.35
CA ILE A 210 5.58 47.32 -0.13
C ILE A 210 5.61 48.68 0.54
N LYS A 211 6.38 48.85 1.64
CA LYS A 211 6.52 50.15 2.31
C LYS A 211 7.05 51.24 1.37
N LEU A 212 8.00 50.91 0.50
CA LEU A 212 8.51 51.84 -0.50
C LEU A 212 7.45 52.21 -1.53
N LYS A 213 6.67 51.24 -2.01
CA LYS A 213 5.55 51.48 -2.93
C LYS A 213 4.44 52.30 -2.27
N ASP A 214 4.09 52.04 -1.01
CA ASP A 214 3.10 52.83 -0.26
C ASP A 214 3.53 54.29 -0.11
N ARG A 215 4.83 54.54 0.13
CA ARG A 215 5.37 55.91 0.13
C ARG A 215 5.24 56.56 -1.25
N ALA A 216 5.55 55.84 -2.32
CA ALA A 216 5.42 56.35 -3.69
C ALA A 216 3.96 56.66 -4.04
N VAL A 217 3.02 55.77 -3.69
CA VAL A 217 1.57 55.98 -3.85
C VAL A 217 1.14 57.22 -3.08
N SER A 218 1.55 57.37 -1.81
CA SER A 218 1.21 58.56 -1.00
C SER A 218 1.72 59.88 -1.63
N VAL A 219 2.89 59.86 -2.27
CA VAL A 219 3.43 61.02 -3.00
C VAL A 219 2.59 61.32 -4.24
N LEU A 220 2.23 60.29 -5.02
CA LEU A 220 1.38 60.43 -6.19
C LEU A 220 -0.02 60.94 -5.83
N ASP A 221 -0.63 60.44 -4.76
CA ASP A 221 -1.94 60.91 -4.27
C ASP A 221 -1.90 62.39 -3.90
N LYS A 222 -0.83 62.85 -3.23
CA LYS A 222 -0.63 64.28 -2.93
C LYS A 222 -0.49 65.11 -4.20
N ALA A 223 0.30 64.64 -5.17
CA ALA A 223 0.48 65.33 -6.45
C ALA A 223 -0.83 65.43 -7.25
N LEU A 224 -1.59 64.32 -7.32
CA LEU A 224 -2.92 64.28 -7.93
C LEU A 224 -3.90 65.22 -7.23
N GLY A 225 -3.91 65.25 -5.90
CA GLY A 225 -4.72 66.20 -5.12
C GLY A 225 -4.39 67.66 -5.40
N LEU A 226 -3.09 67.99 -5.51
CA LEU A 226 -2.65 69.35 -5.89
C LEU A 226 -3.04 69.70 -7.32
N GLN A 227 -2.90 68.76 -8.26
CA GLN A 227 -3.27 68.94 -9.66
C GLN A 227 -4.79 69.11 -9.82
N ALA A 228 -5.59 68.32 -9.10
CA ALA A 228 -7.04 68.45 -9.05
C ALA A 228 -7.45 69.83 -8.47
N GLY A 229 -6.79 70.27 -7.39
CA GLY A 229 -7.00 71.62 -6.83
C GLY A 229 -6.62 72.75 -7.79
N HIS A 230 -5.53 72.59 -8.55
CA HIS A 230 -5.14 73.54 -9.60
C HIS A 230 -6.16 73.56 -10.74
N ALA A 231 -6.60 72.39 -11.23
CA ALA A 231 -7.61 72.28 -12.26
C ALA A 231 -8.94 72.93 -11.84
N HIS A 232 -9.36 72.74 -10.58
CA HIS A 232 -10.57 73.37 -10.05
C HIS A 232 -10.46 74.91 -10.00
N ARG A 233 -9.32 75.44 -9.56
CA ARG A 233 -9.06 76.90 -9.60
C ARG A 233 -9.11 77.44 -11.02
N LEU A 234 -8.50 76.72 -11.97
CA LEU A 234 -8.52 77.09 -13.38
C LEU A 234 -9.96 77.09 -13.91
N GLN A 235 -10.77 76.09 -13.57
CA GLN A 235 -12.17 76.00 -13.94
C GLN A 235 -12.99 77.18 -13.39
N LEU A 236 -12.78 77.56 -12.13
CA LEU A 236 -13.43 78.75 -11.55
C LEU A 236 -12.99 80.04 -12.26
N GLN A 237 -11.71 80.17 -12.63
CA GLN A 237 -11.23 81.28 -13.45
C GLN A 237 -11.85 81.28 -14.85
N THR A 238 -12.00 80.11 -15.48
CA THR A 238 -12.68 79.97 -16.77
C THR A 238 -14.14 80.37 -16.66
N GLN A 239 -14.87 79.91 -15.64
CA GLN A 239 -16.26 80.33 -15.41
C GLN A 239 -16.36 81.84 -15.14
N ALA A 240 -15.44 82.43 -14.38
CA ALA A 240 -15.40 83.88 -14.16
C ALA A 240 -15.10 84.64 -15.45
N ALA A 241 -14.17 84.16 -16.28
CA ALA A 241 -13.86 84.73 -17.59
C ALA A 241 -15.03 84.58 -18.57
N GLU A 242 -15.74 83.44 -18.56
CA GLU A 242 -16.95 83.22 -19.35
C GLU A 242 -18.08 84.17 -18.93
N GLN A 243 -18.24 84.44 -17.63
CA GLN A 243 -19.17 85.45 -17.14
C GLN A 243 -18.78 86.87 -17.60
N GLN A 244 -17.48 87.20 -17.58
CA GLN A 244 -16.98 88.47 -18.13
C GLN A 244 -17.19 88.56 -19.64
N ILE A 245 -16.97 87.48 -20.40
CA ILE A 245 -17.23 87.41 -21.84
C ILE A 245 -18.72 87.49 -22.13
N ALA A 246 -19.59 86.87 -21.32
CA ALA A 246 -21.04 87.01 -21.44
C ALA A 246 -21.47 88.47 -21.21
N ALA A 247 -20.96 89.11 -20.16
CA ALA A 247 -21.20 90.54 -19.89
C ALA A 247 -20.67 91.45 -21.01
N LEU A 248 -19.51 91.12 -21.59
CA LEU A 248 -18.96 91.83 -22.75
C LEU A 248 -19.72 91.54 -24.04
N ARG A 249 -20.23 90.33 -24.27
CA ARG A 249 -21.10 89.99 -25.40
C ARG A 249 -22.44 90.72 -25.34
N ASP A 250 -22.96 90.94 -24.14
CA ASP A 250 -24.12 91.81 -23.91
C ASP A 250 -23.76 93.29 -24.13
N GLY A 251 -22.48 93.66 -24.03
CA GLY A 251 -21.95 95.01 -24.26
C GLY A 251 -21.31 95.29 -25.64
N THR A 252 -21.10 94.28 -26.50
CA THR A 252 -20.40 94.42 -27.81
C THR A 252 -21.31 94.05 -28.98
N ARG A 253 -22.37 94.84 -29.15
CA ARG A 253 -22.74 95.32 -30.49
C ARG A 253 -21.92 96.58 -30.79
N GLU A 254 -20.64 96.46 -31.13
CA GLU A 254 -19.88 97.42 -31.97
C GLU A 254 -18.35 97.12 -32.02
N ASN A 255 -17.88 96.86 -33.25
CA ASN A 255 -16.65 97.39 -33.89
C ASN A 255 -15.19 97.00 -33.48
N TYR A 256 -14.56 96.29 -34.43
CA TYR A 256 -13.27 96.53 -35.15
C TYR A 256 -11.85 96.31 -34.53
N ARG A 257 -11.13 95.36 -35.17
CA ARG A 257 -9.78 95.37 -35.86
C ARG A 257 -8.47 95.84 -35.16
N VAL A 258 -7.55 94.87 -34.90
CA VAL A 258 -6.16 94.60 -35.45
C VAL A 258 -5.36 95.81 -36.01
N PRO A 259 -4.02 96.05 -35.79
CA PRO A 259 -2.92 95.21 -36.36
C PRO A 259 -1.47 95.21 -35.77
N HIS A 260 -0.72 94.25 -36.36
CA HIS A 260 0.67 93.80 -36.24
C HIS A 260 1.70 94.75 -36.89
N LEU A 261 2.96 94.75 -36.42
CA LEU A 261 4.12 95.36 -37.11
C LEU A 261 5.33 94.41 -37.19
N PHE A 262 6.08 94.54 -38.28
CA PHE A 262 7.23 93.77 -38.79
C PHE A 262 8.39 94.75 -39.03
N TRP A 263 9.66 94.40 -38.76
CA TRP A 263 10.90 94.95 -39.36
C TRP A 263 12.10 94.04 -38.97
N HIS A 264 13.25 93.93 -39.64
CA HIS A 264 13.69 93.85 -41.05
C HIS A 264 15.19 93.49 -40.99
N GLU A 265 15.69 92.68 -41.93
CA GLU A 265 17.10 92.24 -42.04
C GLU A 265 18.07 93.31 -42.57
N GLY A 266 19.37 93.15 -42.26
CA GLY A 266 20.48 93.81 -42.95
C GLY A 266 21.85 93.18 -42.66
N LYS A 267 22.53 92.67 -43.71
CA LYS A 267 23.96 92.27 -43.78
C LYS A 267 24.57 93.02 -44.99
N PRO A 268 25.88 93.39 -45.01
CA PRO A 268 26.94 92.41 -45.31
C PRO A 268 28.36 92.71 -44.74
N LYS A 269 29.17 91.68 -44.44
CA LYS A 269 30.65 91.70 -44.39
C LYS A 269 31.21 90.29 -44.68
N GLN A 270 31.90 90.12 -45.81
CA GLN A 270 32.16 88.82 -46.44
C GLN A 270 33.48 88.12 -46.03
N GLU A 271 34.40 88.77 -45.28
CA GLU A 271 35.64 88.10 -44.83
C GLU A 271 35.58 87.55 -43.38
N LYS A 272 34.63 88.01 -42.55
CA LYS A 272 34.31 87.34 -41.28
C LYS A 272 33.49 86.06 -41.50
N SER A 273 32.72 86.04 -42.60
CA SER A 273 31.85 84.92 -42.98
C SER A 273 32.64 83.63 -43.18
N ASP A 274 33.80 83.62 -43.83
CA ASP A 274 34.51 82.37 -44.12
C ASP A 274 35.16 81.74 -42.88
N ARG A 275 35.68 82.55 -41.95
CA ARG A 275 36.18 82.06 -40.66
C ARG A 275 35.04 81.54 -39.78
N ASP A 276 33.92 82.25 -39.75
CA ASP A 276 32.74 81.82 -39.01
C ASP A 276 32.15 80.55 -39.65
N THR A 277 32.11 80.46 -40.97
CA THR A 277 31.65 79.28 -41.72
C THR A 277 32.54 78.07 -41.46
N ARG A 278 33.87 78.23 -41.44
CA ARG A 278 34.79 77.15 -41.03
C ARG A 278 34.59 76.73 -39.59
N ARG A 279 34.34 77.67 -38.68
CA ARG A 279 34.03 77.37 -37.26
C ARG A 279 32.70 76.62 -37.13
N PHE A 280 31.69 77.00 -37.91
CA PHE A 280 30.42 76.28 -37.98
C PHE A 280 30.58 74.89 -38.58
N GLN A 281 31.36 74.73 -39.65
CA GLN A 281 31.66 73.43 -40.26
C GLN A 281 32.39 72.48 -39.29
N LEU A 282 33.40 72.98 -38.56
CA LEU A 282 34.06 72.21 -37.50
C LEU A 282 33.07 71.86 -36.39
N LYS A 283 32.19 72.78 -36.00
CA LYS A 283 31.19 72.49 -34.97
C LYS A 283 30.17 71.44 -35.42
N ILE A 284 29.76 71.48 -36.68
CA ILE A 284 28.91 70.46 -37.30
C ILE A 284 29.65 69.12 -37.32
N ALA A 285 30.93 69.08 -37.71
CA ALA A 285 31.71 67.85 -37.70
C ALA A 285 31.89 67.26 -36.29
N GLU A 286 32.14 68.09 -35.27
CA GLU A 286 32.18 67.68 -33.87
C GLU A 286 30.84 67.11 -33.40
N LEU A 287 29.73 67.81 -33.68
CA LEU A 287 28.39 67.34 -33.32
C LEU A 287 28.04 66.04 -34.04
N SER A 288 28.37 65.91 -35.34
CA SER A 288 28.18 64.66 -36.09
C SER A 288 29.07 63.52 -35.60
N ALA A 289 30.24 63.80 -35.01
CA ALA A 289 31.06 62.78 -34.35
C ALA A 289 30.47 62.35 -33.00
N VAL A 290 29.89 63.28 -32.24
CA VAL A 290 29.16 62.96 -31.00
C VAL A 290 27.89 62.17 -31.29
N ILE A 291 27.12 62.55 -32.31
CA ILE A 291 25.92 61.82 -32.76
C ILE A 291 26.29 60.37 -33.10
N ARG A 292 27.34 60.15 -33.91
CA ARG A 292 27.81 58.78 -34.22
C ARG A 292 28.20 57.98 -32.98
N LYS A 293 28.94 58.57 -32.03
CA LYS A 293 29.27 57.90 -30.76
C LYS A 293 28.04 57.55 -29.92
N LEU A 294 27.02 58.42 -29.94
CA LEU A 294 25.75 58.16 -29.26
C LEU A 294 24.95 57.06 -29.97
N GLU A 295 24.96 57.02 -31.31
CA GLU A 295 24.35 55.97 -32.11
C GLU A 295 25.02 54.61 -31.85
N ASP A 296 26.35 54.55 -31.84
CA ASP A 296 27.11 53.33 -31.51
C ASP A 296 26.80 52.85 -30.09
N ARG A 297 26.75 53.78 -29.11
CA ARG A 297 26.37 53.44 -27.74
C ARG A 297 24.92 52.97 -27.64
N ASN A 298 24.02 53.55 -28.43
CA ASN A 298 22.61 53.15 -28.45
C ASN A 298 22.40 51.78 -29.12
N ALA A 299 23.23 51.44 -30.12
CA ALA A 299 23.28 50.11 -30.72
C ALA A 299 23.71 49.06 -29.69
N LEU A 300 24.80 49.30 -28.95
CA LEU A 300 25.26 48.41 -27.89
C LEU A 300 24.22 48.23 -26.77
N LEU A 301 23.58 49.31 -26.33
CA LEU A 301 22.50 49.22 -25.33
C LEU A 301 21.28 48.43 -25.85
N SER A 302 21.01 48.50 -27.16
CA SER A 302 19.94 47.72 -27.79
C SER A 302 20.29 46.23 -27.87
N GLU A 303 21.55 45.89 -28.15
CA GLU A 303 22.06 44.53 -28.11
C GLU A 303 22.02 43.95 -26.68
N GLU A 304 22.49 44.71 -25.69
CA GLU A 304 22.42 44.33 -24.27
C GLU A 304 20.97 44.11 -23.82
N ARG A 305 20.03 44.98 -24.22
CA ARG A 305 18.59 44.81 -23.95
C ARG A 305 18.06 43.51 -24.57
N ASN A 306 18.42 43.21 -25.81
CA ASN A 306 17.96 42.01 -26.50
C ASN A 306 18.52 40.73 -25.86
N GLU A 307 19.77 40.75 -25.44
CA GLU A 307 20.41 39.65 -24.71
C GLU A 307 19.77 39.44 -23.33
N LEU A 308 19.46 40.51 -22.60
CA LEU A 308 18.71 40.43 -21.34
C LEU A 308 17.29 39.87 -21.55
N LEU A 309 16.60 40.26 -22.62
CA LEU A 309 15.29 39.71 -22.97
C LEU A 309 15.37 38.21 -23.32
N LYS A 310 16.44 37.78 -23.99
CA LYS A 310 16.67 36.37 -24.29
C LYS A 310 16.88 35.56 -23.01
N ARG A 311 17.74 36.04 -22.10
CA ARG A 311 17.96 35.42 -20.79
C ARG A 311 16.71 35.38 -19.92
N LEU A 312 15.88 36.42 -19.99
CA LEU A 312 14.59 36.45 -19.30
C LEU A 312 13.67 35.34 -19.82
N ARG A 313 13.54 35.17 -21.14
CA ARG A 313 12.73 34.11 -21.75
C ARG A 313 13.27 32.71 -21.42
N GLU A 314 14.58 32.54 -21.43
CA GLU A 314 15.23 31.28 -21.05
C GLU A 314 14.95 30.95 -19.58
N ALA A 315 15.07 31.93 -18.67
CA ALA A 315 14.71 31.76 -17.27
C ALA A 315 13.21 31.42 -17.10
N GLU A 316 12.31 32.15 -17.76
CA GLU A 316 10.86 31.86 -17.75
C GLU A 316 10.55 30.44 -18.24
N SER A 317 11.24 29.99 -19.30
CA SER A 317 11.09 28.62 -19.82
C SER A 317 11.53 27.55 -18.83
N GLN A 318 12.53 27.83 -17.99
CA GLN A 318 12.99 26.93 -16.92
C GLN A 318 12.04 26.94 -15.72
N PHE A 319 11.41 28.08 -15.40
CA PHE A 319 10.46 28.21 -14.29
C PHE A 319 9.10 27.56 -14.57
N LEU A 320 8.62 27.56 -15.81
CA LEU A 320 7.31 27.02 -16.17
C LEU A 320 7.08 25.54 -15.75
N PRO A 321 7.99 24.58 -16.05
CA PRO A 321 7.82 23.19 -15.62
C PRO A 321 7.91 23.02 -14.10
N LEU A 322 8.66 23.89 -13.41
CA LEU A 322 8.74 23.90 -11.95
C LEU A 322 7.42 24.39 -11.33
N LEU A 323 6.79 25.41 -11.91
CA LEU A 323 5.46 25.87 -11.51
C LEU A 323 4.41 24.77 -11.72
N ASP A 324 4.45 24.05 -12.84
CA ASP A 324 3.53 22.94 -13.09
C ASP A 324 3.79 21.73 -12.19
N LYS A 325 5.04 21.47 -11.82
CA LYS A 325 5.39 20.48 -10.80
C LYS A 325 4.86 20.92 -9.43
N ASN A 326 5.02 22.19 -9.05
CA ASN A 326 4.52 22.73 -7.79
C ASN A 326 2.98 22.70 -7.72
N LYS A 327 2.27 23.04 -8.80
CA LYS A 327 0.82 22.88 -8.89
C LYS A 327 0.37 21.43 -8.69
N ARG A 328 1.08 20.47 -9.29
CA ARG A 328 0.80 19.03 -9.11
C ARG A 328 1.05 18.56 -7.69
N LEU A 329 2.14 19.01 -7.07
CA LEU A 329 2.44 18.71 -5.67
C LEU A 329 1.43 19.35 -4.73
N SER A 330 0.98 20.57 -5.01
CA SER A 330 -0.07 21.26 -4.24
C SER A 330 -1.39 20.49 -4.28
N ARG A 331 -1.82 20.01 -5.46
CA ARG A 331 -3.00 19.13 -5.57
C ARG A 331 -2.84 17.83 -4.78
N LYS A 332 -1.68 17.17 -4.87
CA LYS A 332 -1.40 15.97 -4.06
C LYS A 332 -1.41 16.27 -2.56
N ASN A 333 -0.89 17.42 -2.14
CA ASN A 333 -0.94 17.85 -0.73
C ASN A 333 -2.38 18.11 -0.27
N GLU A 334 -3.23 18.70 -1.11
CA GLU A 334 -4.66 18.87 -0.84
C GLU A 334 -5.38 17.51 -0.73
N GLU A 335 -5.10 16.57 -1.64
CA GLU A 335 -5.62 15.20 -1.59
C GLU A 335 -5.20 14.47 -0.30
N LEU A 336 -3.93 14.57 0.08
CA LEU A 336 -3.41 14.00 1.33
C LEU A 336 -3.99 14.69 2.57
N ALA A 337 -4.17 16.01 2.55
CA ALA A 337 -4.83 16.74 3.63
C ALA A 337 -6.30 16.31 3.80
N LEU A 338 -7.01 16.07 2.69
CA LEU A 338 -8.37 15.52 2.72
C LEU A 338 -8.39 14.08 3.24
N ALA A 339 -7.43 13.24 2.84
CA ALA A 339 -7.29 11.88 3.36
C ALA A 339 -6.99 11.87 4.86
N LEU A 340 -6.09 12.74 5.33
CA LEU A 340 -5.78 12.92 6.75
C LEU A 340 -7.00 13.40 7.52
N ARG A 341 -7.79 14.37 7.01
CA ARG A 341 -9.04 14.78 7.65
C ARG A 341 -10.05 13.64 7.74
N ARG A 342 -10.15 12.78 6.72
CA ARG A 342 -11.02 11.59 6.76
C ARG A 342 -10.55 10.59 7.81
N LEU A 343 -9.24 10.37 7.92
CA LEU A 343 -8.67 9.49 8.94
C LEU A 343 -8.81 10.08 10.34
N ASP A 344 -8.63 11.40 10.51
CA ASP A 344 -8.86 12.10 11.78
C ASP A 344 -10.33 12.02 12.19
N ASN A 345 -11.27 12.16 11.25
CA ASN A 345 -12.70 11.97 11.52
C ASN A 345 -13.03 10.52 11.88
N LYS A 346 -12.43 9.53 11.21
CA LYS A 346 -12.57 8.11 11.59
C LYS A 346 -11.98 7.85 12.97
N LEU A 347 -10.82 8.42 13.27
CA LEU A 347 -10.18 8.30 14.57
C LEU A 347 -11.03 8.97 15.65
N ARG A 348 -11.60 10.16 15.40
CA ARG A 348 -12.56 10.81 16.30
C ARG A 348 -13.81 9.98 16.50
N PHE A 349 -14.35 9.37 15.44
CA PHE A 349 -15.51 8.50 15.53
C PHE A 349 -15.20 7.25 16.36
N VAL A 350 -14.09 6.56 16.09
CA VAL A 350 -13.66 5.39 16.88
C VAL A 350 -13.28 5.78 18.31
N THR A 351 -12.70 6.96 18.52
CA THR A 351 -12.38 7.47 19.86
C THR A 351 -13.65 7.86 20.62
N GLN A 352 -14.64 8.44 19.94
CA GLN A 352 -15.95 8.77 20.49
C GLN A 352 -16.74 7.49 20.80
N GLU A 353 -16.75 6.53 19.89
CA GLU A 353 -17.27 5.18 20.11
C GLU A 353 -16.58 4.55 21.33
N ASN A 354 -15.25 4.55 21.39
CA ASN A 354 -14.48 4.06 22.55
C ASN A 354 -14.69 4.87 23.84
N LEU A 355 -15.16 6.13 23.78
CA LEU A 355 -15.52 6.95 24.94
C LEU A 355 -17.01 6.78 25.33
N GLU A 356 -17.86 6.37 24.40
CA GLU A 356 -19.26 6.01 24.60
C GLU A 356 -19.40 4.54 25.06
N MET A 357 -18.42 3.68 24.75
CA MET A 357 -18.30 2.32 25.28
C MET A 357 -18.20 2.28 26.82
N PRO A 358 -17.43 3.14 27.52
CA PRO A 358 -17.51 3.27 28.97
C PRO A 358 -18.77 4.02 29.48
N CYS A 359 -19.65 4.50 28.59
CA CYS A 359 -21.00 4.97 28.97
C CYS A 359 -22.05 3.85 28.87
N PHE A 360 -21.85 2.82 28.03
CA PHE A 360 -22.63 1.57 28.05
C PHE A 360 -22.12 0.55 29.09
N CYS A 361 -20.91 0.76 29.63
CA CYS A 361 -20.34 0.02 30.76
C CYS A 361 -19.95 1.02 31.86
N GLY A 362 -20.94 1.59 32.56
CA GLY A 362 -20.78 2.85 33.31
C GLY A 362 -19.74 2.88 34.44
N PRO A 363 -19.33 4.08 34.88
CA PRO A 363 -18.95 4.35 36.26
C PRO A 363 -20.08 5.11 36.95
N GLN A 364 -21.06 4.40 37.52
CA GLN A 364 -21.91 5.00 38.56
C GLN A 364 -21.08 5.08 39.85
N ARG A 365 -20.25 6.13 39.95
CA ARG A 365 -19.94 6.69 41.26
C ARG A 365 -21.27 7.14 41.87
N ARG A 366 -21.56 6.61 43.05
CA ARG A 366 -22.58 7.03 44.01
C ARG A 366 -22.92 8.53 43.91
N PRO A 367 -24.21 8.89 43.73
CA PRO A 367 -24.78 10.02 44.44
C PRO A 367 -24.92 9.59 45.91
N SER A 368 -24.27 10.34 46.78
CA SER A 368 -24.58 10.31 48.21
C SER A 368 -25.90 11.07 48.39
N SER A 369 -26.74 10.63 49.33
CA SER A 369 -28.09 11.14 49.72
C SER A 369 -29.22 10.80 48.73
N LEU A 370 -30.07 9.82 49.04
CA LEU A 370 -31.21 9.80 49.97
C LEU A 370 -32.37 10.67 49.46
N ASN A 371 -33.45 9.99 49.03
CA ASN A 371 -34.80 10.51 48.77
C ASN A 371 -34.89 11.61 47.69
N ASP A 372 -35.36 11.27 46.50
CA ASP A 372 -36.50 11.95 45.86
C ASP A 372 -36.75 11.41 44.46
N LEU A 373 -38.03 11.42 44.07
CA LEU A 373 -38.60 11.06 42.76
C LEU A 373 -39.09 9.61 42.61
N ASP A 374 -39.63 9.07 43.69
CA ASP A 374 -40.80 8.19 43.63
C ASP A 374 -42.07 9.06 43.49
N ARG A 375 -42.24 9.74 42.34
CA ARG A 375 -43.50 10.38 41.87
C ARG A 375 -43.27 11.23 40.63
N SER A 376 -43.43 10.65 39.45
CA SER A 376 -44.08 11.35 38.34
C SER A 376 -44.29 10.42 37.15
N HIS A 377 -45.54 9.95 37.05
CA HIS A 377 -46.26 9.65 35.81
C HIS A 377 -46.16 8.23 35.23
N SER A 378 -46.84 7.33 35.93
CA SER A 378 -47.89 6.52 35.30
C SER A 378 -48.86 7.40 34.48
N THR A 379 -49.15 7.00 33.24
CA THR A 379 -50.32 7.26 32.35
C THR A 379 -49.98 7.80 30.95
N SER A 380 -49.83 6.88 29.98
CA SER A 380 -50.64 6.98 28.77
C SER A 380 -50.78 5.61 28.10
N TYR A 381 -52.03 5.18 27.94
CA TYR A 381 -52.47 4.15 27.02
C TYR A 381 -51.85 4.36 25.63
N HIS A 382 -50.83 3.58 25.26
CA HIS A 382 -50.54 3.05 23.92
C HIS A 382 -49.25 2.23 24.04
N GLY A 383 -49.42 0.92 24.18
CA GLY A 383 -48.31 -0.02 24.33
C GLY A 383 -47.49 -0.11 23.06
N TYR A 384 -46.25 0.38 23.15
CA TYR A 384 -45.04 -0.10 22.49
C TYR A 384 -43.88 0.56 23.25
N SER A 385 -43.05 -0.22 23.95
CA SER A 385 -41.88 0.35 24.62
C SER A 385 -40.96 0.97 23.57
N GLN A 386 -40.28 2.05 23.95
CA GLN A 386 -39.33 2.73 23.07
C GLN A 386 -38.26 1.77 22.54
N ASP A 387 -37.88 0.79 23.36
CA ASP A 387 -36.91 -0.27 23.04
C ASP A 387 -37.37 -1.18 21.89
N GLU A 388 -38.68 -1.48 21.75
CA GLU A 388 -39.18 -2.30 20.64
C GLU A 388 -39.08 -1.57 19.30
N ARG A 389 -39.31 -0.26 19.27
CA ARG A 389 -39.15 0.56 18.06
C ARG A 389 -37.68 0.74 17.68
N GLU A 390 -36.81 0.88 18.67
CA GLU A 390 -35.36 0.91 18.44
C GLU A 390 -34.85 -0.44 17.94
N MET A 391 -35.40 -1.55 18.42
CA MET A 391 -35.05 -2.90 17.95
C MET A 391 -35.54 -3.18 16.53
N GLU A 392 -36.74 -2.70 16.15
CA GLU A 392 -37.21 -2.76 14.76
C GLU A 392 -36.35 -1.89 13.83
N PHE A 393 -35.97 -0.69 14.27
CA PHE A 393 -35.07 0.19 13.51
C PHE A 393 -33.70 -0.45 13.30
N LEU A 394 -33.13 -1.07 14.33
CA LEU A 394 -31.86 -1.81 14.25
C LEU A 394 -31.96 -3.03 13.33
N ARG A 395 -33.07 -3.78 13.34
CA ARG A 395 -33.29 -4.89 12.40
C ARG A 395 -33.35 -4.43 10.95
N LEU A 396 -34.03 -3.31 10.69
CA LEU A 396 -34.06 -2.69 9.37
C LEU A 396 -32.67 -2.19 8.94
N GLN A 397 -31.90 -1.61 9.85
CA GLN A 397 -30.54 -1.14 9.57
C GLN A 397 -29.57 -2.29 9.27
N VAL A 398 -29.69 -3.42 9.99
CA VAL A 398 -28.90 -4.63 9.72
C VAL A 398 -29.26 -5.23 8.36
N LEU A 399 -30.55 -5.25 7.99
CA LEU A 399 -30.98 -5.70 6.66
C LEU A 399 -30.45 -4.81 5.53
N GLU A 400 -30.43 -3.49 5.74
CA GLU A 400 -29.87 -2.53 4.78
C GLU A 400 -28.35 -2.67 4.67
N GLN A 401 -27.64 -2.85 5.79
CA GLN A 401 -26.21 -3.13 5.81
C GLN A 401 -25.88 -4.47 5.13
N GLN A 402 -26.70 -5.50 5.34
CA GLN A 402 -26.54 -6.79 4.66
C GLN A 402 -26.71 -6.64 3.14
N HIS A 403 -27.68 -5.85 2.68
CA HIS A 403 -27.88 -5.58 1.24
C HIS A 403 -26.69 -4.83 0.62
N ILE A 404 -26.11 -3.86 1.36
CA ILE A 404 -24.92 -3.13 0.92
C ILE A 404 -23.70 -4.07 0.86
N ILE A 405 -23.53 -4.95 1.85
CA ILE A 405 -22.47 -5.97 1.86
C ILE A 405 -22.65 -6.95 0.69
N ASP A 406 -23.87 -7.37 0.39
CA ASP A 406 -24.19 -8.25 -0.73
C ASP A 406 -23.93 -7.57 -2.08
N ASP A 407 -24.13 -6.25 -2.19
CA ASP A 407 -23.82 -5.49 -3.41
C ASP A 407 -22.32 -5.22 -3.56
N LEU A 408 -21.62 -4.92 -2.48
CA LEU A 408 -20.16 -4.74 -2.47
C LEU A 408 -19.41 -6.05 -2.74
N SER A 409 -19.93 -7.18 -2.28
CA SER A 409 -19.34 -8.51 -2.53
C SER A 409 -19.54 -9.01 -3.97
N LYS A 410 -20.48 -8.44 -4.74
CA LYS A 410 -20.62 -8.68 -6.19
C LYS A 410 -19.60 -7.90 -7.04
N VAL A 411 -19.04 -6.79 -6.53
CA VAL A 411 -18.08 -5.95 -7.27
C VAL A 411 -16.77 -6.69 -7.62
N PRO A 412 -16.13 -7.45 -6.70
CA PRO A 412 -14.96 -8.28 -7.05
C PRO A 412 -15.27 -9.34 -8.10
N ILE A 413 -16.47 -9.92 -8.06
CA ILE A 413 -16.90 -10.97 -9.01
C ILE A 413 -17.06 -10.39 -10.42
N LEU A 414 -17.69 -9.20 -10.54
CA LEU A 414 -17.77 -8.47 -11.80
C LEU A 414 -16.40 -8.00 -12.28
N LEU A 415 -15.49 -7.60 -11.38
CA LEU A 415 -14.13 -7.21 -11.74
C LEU A 415 -13.31 -8.41 -12.25
N ILE A 416 -13.50 -9.59 -11.66
CA ILE A 416 -12.88 -10.85 -12.11
C ILE A 416 -13.45 -11.26 -13.48
N GLN A 417 -14.77 -11.17 -13.69
CA GLN A 417 -15.38 -11.42 -15.00
C GLN A 417 -14.90 -10.41 -16.06
N PHE A 418 -14.80 -9.12 -15.72
CA PHE A 418 -14.35 -8.10 -16.66
C PHE A 418 -12.87 -8.29 -17.03
N ASN A 419 -12.02 -8.67 -16.07
CA ASN A 419 -10.61 -9.01 -16.32
C ASN A 419 -10.47 -10.31 -17.12
N SER A 420 -11.31 -11.32 -16.89
CA SER A 420 -11.31 -12.56 -17.66
C SER A 420 -11.74 -12.32 -19.11
N VAL A 421 -12.79 -11.51 -19.32
CA VAL A 421 -13.24 -11.11 -20.66
C VAL A 421 -12.21 -10.20 -21.35
N GLN A 422 -11.52 -9.32 -20.62
CA GLN A 422 -10.40 -8.56 -21.16
C GLN A 422 -9.24 -9.47 -21.58
N PHE A 423 -8.90 -10.46 -20.75
CA PHE A 423 -7.83 -11.40 -21.02
C PHE A 423 -8.14 -12.29 -22.22
N GLU A 424 -9.37 -12.78 -22.36
CA GLU A 424 -9.84 -13.52 -23.54
C GLU A 424 -9.84 -12.65 -24.81
N ARG A 425 -10.26 -11.39 -24.70
CA ARG A 425 -10.27 -10.44 -25.83
C ARG A 425 -8.84 -10.09 -26.28
N ASP A 426 -7.90 -9.93 -25.36
CA ASP A 426 -6.49 -9.72 -25.65
C ASP A 426 -5.82 -10.97 -26.24
N MET A 427 -6.22 -12.17 -25.80
CA MET A 427 -5.73 -13.44 -26.36
C MET A 427 -6.27 -13.65 -27.78
N LEU A 428 -7.55 -13.37 -28.03
CA LEU A 428 -8.17 -13.41 -29.36
C LEU A 428 -7.55 -12.40 -30.33
N LEU A 429 -7.19 -11.19 -29.85
CA LEU A 429 -6.47 -10.20 -30.65
C LEU A 429 -5.05 -10.66 -31.01
N ARG A 430 -4.37 -11.42 -30.13
CA ARG A 430 -3.06 -12.03 -30.42
C ARG A 430 -3.17 -13.19 -31.41
N TYR A 431 -4.18 -14.06 -31.27
CA TYR A 431 -4.44 -15.13 -32.23
C TYR A 431 -4.83 -14.59 -33.63
N ARG A 432 -5.65 -13.54 -33.70
CA ARG A 432 -6.04 -12.90 -34.97
C ARG A 432 -4.88 -12.19 -35.69
N ARG A 433 -3.89 -11.65 -34.94
CA ARG A 433 -2.66 -11.08 -35.52
C ARG A 433 -1.67 -12.16 -35.99
N GLN A 434 -1.71 -13.36 -35.41
CA GLN A 434 -0.79 -14.45 -35.77
C GLN A 434 -1.27 -15.23 -37.00
N GLU A 435 -2.58 -15.31 -37.25
CA GLU A 435 -3.15 -15.95 -38.46
C GLU A 435 -2.92 -15.14 -39.75
N SER A 436 -2.92 -13.79 -39.69
CA SER A 436 -2.64 -12.95 -40.86
C SER A 436 -1.19 -13.03 -41.34
N VAL A 437 -0.27 -13.51 -40.51
CA VAL A 437 1.16 -13.66 -40.85
C VAL A 437 1.46 -15.06 -41.41
N ARG A 438 0.61 -16.07 -41.18
CA ARG A 438 0.86 -17.47 -41.59
C ARG A 438 0.22 -17.89 -42.93
N ARG A 439 -0.60 -17.04 -43.56
CA ARG A 439 -1.12 -17.28 -44.92
C ARG A 439 -0.51 -16.32 -45.94
N LYS A 440 0.78 -16.48 -46.21
CA LYS A 440 1.41 -16.23 -47.52
C LYS A 440 2.87 -16.62 -47.42
N ARG A 441 3.19 -17.83 -47.89
CA ARG A 441 4.36 -18.19 -48.72
C ARG A 441 4.76 -19.64 -48.47
N THR A 442 4.52 -20.46 -49.49
CA THR A 442 5.26 -21.66 -49.94
C THR A 442 4.30 -22.38 -50.91
N PHE A 443 4.58 -22.68 -52.19
CA PHE A 443 5.80 -22.83 -52.99
C PHE A 443 5.49 -22.58 -54.48
N ARG A 444 6.48 -22.11 -55.24
CA ARG A 444 7.12 -22.91 -56.32
C ARG A 444 8.36 -22.19 -56.83
N VAL A 445 9.48 -22.90 -56.71
CA VAL A 445 10.79 -22.58 -57.29
C VAL A 445 10.85 -23.22 -58.68
N ILE A 446 11.31 -22.46 -59.67
CA ILE A 446 11.97 -22.97 -60.87
C ILE A 446 13.25 -22.13 -61.03
N GLU A 447 14.40 -22.82 -60.90
CA GLU A 447 15.67 -22.64 -61.62
C GLU A 447 15.77 -21.42 -62.56
N THR A 448 16.79 -20.55 -62.50
CA THR A 448 18.19 -20.88 -62.76
C THR A 448 19.07 -19.63 -62.58
N PHE A 449 20.27 -19.88 -62.03
CA PHE A 449 21.59 -19.34 -62.39
C PHE A 449 21.96 -17.83 -62.34
N TYR A 450 23.09 -17.65 -61.64
CA TYR A 450 24.19 -16.69 -61.81
C TYR A 450 24.09 -15.29 -61.18
N GLY A 451 24.97 -15.10 -60.18
CA GLY A 451 25.38 -13.79 -59.73
C GLY A 451 26.49 -13.20 -60.61
N TYR A 452 26.67 -11.90 -60.47
CA TYR A 452 27.93 -11.22 -60.66
C TYR A 452 27.99 -10.08 -59.65
N ASP A 453 29.09 -10.07 -58.91
CA ASP A 453 29.62 -8.96 -58.14
C ASP A 453 30.43 -8.06 -59.08
N GLU A 454 30.77 -6.88 -58.57
CA GLU A 454 31.68 -5.85 -59.09
C GLU A 454 31.14 -4.68 -59.93
N GLU A 455 31.23 -3.52 -59.25
CA GLU A 455 31.86 -2.27 -59.67
C GLU A 455 31.50 -1.58 -61.00
N ALA A 456 31.31 -0.26 -60.84
CA ALA A 456 31.49 0.81 -61.82
C ALA A 456 30.41 1.02 -62.90
N SER A 457 29.56 2.03 -62.68
CA SER A 457 29.08 3.00 -63.69
C SER A 457 28.27 4.06 -62.92
N VAL A 458 28.77 5.25 -62.63
CA VAL A 458 28.89 6.41 -63.54
C VAL A 458 27.55 6.77 -64.19
N ASP A 459 27.15 8.01 -63.88
CA ASP A 459 26.17 8.87 -64.57
C ASP A 459 24.69 8.51 -64.42
N SER A 460 23.74 9.44 -64.43
CA SER A 460 23.69 10.91 -64.39
C SER A 460 22.18 11.22 -64.42
N ASP A 461 21.85 12.46 -64.10
CA ASP A 461 20.51 13.01 -63.92
C ASP A 461 19.43 12.55 -64.92
N GLY A 462 18.26 12.20 -64.38
CA GLY A 462 17.03 11.97 -65.13
C GLY A 462 15.86 12.73 -64.53
N SER A 463 15.86 14.06 -64.71
CA SER A 463 14.65 14.86 -64.50
C SER A 463 13.88 15.00 -65.82
N SER A 464 12.55 14.98 -65.67
CA SER A 464 11.55 15.68 -66.48
C SER A 464 10.82 14.93 -67.60
N LEU A 465 9.54 14.70 -67.26
CA LEU A 465 8.35 15.24 -67.93
C LEU A 465 7.83 14.57 -69.21
N SER A 466 6.62 14.06 -69.02
CA SER A 466 5.59 13.70 -69.97
C SER A 466 5.40 14.67 -71.13
N PHE A 467 5.21 14.15 -72.34
CA PHE A 467 4.12 14.55 -73.23
C PHE A 467 3.65 13.40 -74.12
N HIS A 468 2.48 13.63 -74.70
CA HIS A 468 1.44 12.70 -75.07
C HIS A 468 1.50 12.33 -76.57
N THR A 469 1.12 11.09 -76.86
CA THR A 469 0.34 10.62 -78.04
C THR A 469 0.83 10.83 -79.48
N ASP A 470 0.96 9.66 -80.12
CA ASP A 470 0.40 9.23 -81.41
C ASP A 470 1.05 9.60 -82.77
N ARG A 471 1.17 8.52 -83.56
CA ARG A 471 1.16 8.38 -85.04
C ARG A 471 2.42 8.70 -85.87
N THR A 472 3.08 7.59 -86.25
CA THR A 472 3.45 7.12 -87.63
C THR A 472 4.31 7.98 -88.59
N PRO A 473 5.07 7.32 -89.51
CA PRO A 473 6.37 7.79 -90.02
C PRO A 473 6.32 8.56 -91.35
N ASP A 474 7.49 9.10 -91.70
CA ASP A 474 7.94 9.65 -92.98
C ASP A 474 7.48 11.06 -93.36
N THR A 475 8.37 12.05 -93.18
CA THR A 475 8.77 13.04 -94.21
C THR A 475 10.08 13.74 -93.77
N GLU A 476 11.19 13.50 -94.47
CA GLU A 476 12.33 14.43 -94.54
C GLU A 476 12.17 15.25 -95.84
N PRO A 477 12.81 16.42 -96.02
CA PRO A 477 13.34 17.41 -95.06
C PRO A 477 12.96 18.86 -95.46
N ASP A 478 13.30 19.86 -94.64
CA ASP A 478 13.57 21.23 -95.16
C ASP A 478 14.59 21.94 -94.24
N GLU A 479 15.87 21.93 -94.64
CA GLU A 479 17.02 22.45 -93.89
C GLU A 479 16.97 23.97 -93.59
N VAL A 480 16.04 24.70 -94.22
CA VAL A 480 15.85 26.15 -93.99
C VAL A 480 15.07 26.41 -92.70
N CYS A 481 14.11 25.54 -92.35
CA CYS A 481 13.33 25.67 -91.11
C CYS A 481 14.19 25.37 -89.87
N VAL A 482 15.11 24.39 -89.98
CA VAL A 482 16.07 24.03 -88.93
C VAL A 482 17.04 25.18 -88.63
N ARG A 483 17.39 25.99 -89.63
CA ARG A 483 18.27 27.16 -89.46
C ARG A 483 17.57 28.32 -88.75
N GLU A 484 16.31 28.58 -89.06
CA GLU A 484 15.51 29.59 -88.37
C GLU A 484 15.19 29.18 -86.93
N GLU A 485 14.93 27.89 -86.68
CA GLU A 485 14.82 27.34 -85.32
C GLU A 485 16.13 27.45 -84.54
N ALA A 486 17.28 27.18 -85.16
CA ALA A 486 18.58 27.33 -84.52
C ALA A 486 18.88 28.80 -84.16
N GLU A 487 18.51 29.75 -85.01
CA GLU A 487 18.63 31.18 -84.70
C GLU A 487 17.70 31.62 -83.56
N LEU A 488 16.47 31.11 -83.51
CA LEU A 488 15.53 31.39 -82.41
C LEU A 488 16.03 30.80 -81.09
N ARG A 489 16.58 29.57 -81.10
CA ARG A 489 17.24 28.96 -79.94
C ARG A 489 18.47 29.75 -79.50
N TYR A 490 19.26 30.26 -80.43
CA TYR A 490 20.41 31.10 -80.09
C TYR A 490 19.98 32.43 -79.42
N ARG A 491 18.92 33.06 -79.93
CA ARG A 491 18.34 34.27 -79.31
C ARG A 491 17.77 33.97 -77.91
N GLN A 492 17.07 32.84 -77.74
CA GLN A 492 16.59 32.40 -76.43
C GLN A 492 17.73 32.11 -75.45
N LEU A 493 18.76 31.37 -75.88
CA LEU A 493 19.93 31.07 -75.06
C LEU A 493 20.67 32.33 -74.63
N THR A 494 20.74 33.33 -75.52
CA THR A 494 21.33 34.63 -75.18
C THR A 494 20.50 35.40 -74.15
N GLN A 495 19.17 35.34 -74.25
CA GLN A 495 18.27 35.93 -73.26
C GLN A 495 18.37 35.22 -71.91
N GLU A 496 18.46 33.88 -71.90
CA GLU A 496 18.66 33.09 -70.69
C GLU A 496 20.04 33.35 -70.07
N TYR A 497 21.09 33.46 -70.87
CA TYR A 497 22.42 33.83 -70.39
C TYR A 497 22.43 35.21 -69.72
N GLN A 498 21.76 36.20 -70.33
CA GLN A 498 21.61 37.54 -69.73
C GLN A 498 20.70 37.54 -68.49
N ALA A 499 19.68 36.67 -68.44
CA ALA A 499 18.85 36.49 -67.25
C ALA A 499 19.64 35.84 -66.12
N LEU A 500 20.49 34.86 -66.44
CA LEU A 500 21.37 34.18 -65.49
C LEU A 500 22.45 35.15 -64.96
N GLN A 501 23.06 35.96 -65.82
CA GLN A 501 24.00 37.00 -65.39
C GLN A 501 23.34 38.03 -64.46
N ARG A 502 22.10 38.44 -64.76
CA ARG A 502 21.31 39.32 -63.88
C ARG A 502 20.95 38.63 -62.56
N ALA A 503 20.59 37.35 -62.59
CA ALA A 503 20.32 36.57 -61.38
C ALA A 503 21.59 36.40 -60.51
N TYR A 504 22.75 36.18 -61.12
CA TYR A 504 24.05 36.12 -60.44
C TYR A 504 24.42 37.47 -59.81
N ALA A 505 24.18 38.58 -60.53
CA ALA A 505 24.40 39.92 -59.99
C ALA A 505 23.46 40.23 -58.80
N LEU A 506 22.19 39.84 -58.89
CA LEU A 506 21.22 39.97 -57.80
C LEU A 506 21.54 39.05 -56.61
N LEU A 507 22.04 37.84 -56.85
CA LEU A 507 22.55 36.96 -55.80
C LEU A 507 23.80 37.57 -55.13
N ALA A 508 24.70 38.19 -55.89
CA ALA A 508 25.86 38.89 -55.35
C ALA A 508 25.48 40.15 -54.54
N GLU A 509 24.43 40.88 -54.93
CA GLU A 509 23.89 42.02 -54.16
C GLU A 509 23.13 41.58 -52.90
N THR A 510 22.35 40.48 -52.96
CA THR A 510 21.61 39.95 -51.80
C THR A 510 22.49 39.21 -50.80
N SER A 511 23.63 38.67 -51.23
CA SER A 511 24.68 38.14 -50.36
C SER A 511 25.64 39.23 -49.83
N GLY A 512 25.20 40.50 -49.84
CA GLY A 512 25.88 41.68 -49.28
C GLY A 512 26.04 41.67 -47.74
N GLY A 513 26.63 40.61 -47.20
CA GLY A 513 27.19 40.55 -45.86
C GLY A 513 28.41 39.64 -45.89
N ASN A 514 29.61 40.23 -45.74
CA ASN A 514 30.93 39.57 -45.66
C ASN A 514 30.89 38.04 -45.66
N TYR A 515 31.02 37.44 -46.85
CA TYR A 515 31.33 36.02 -47.00
C TYR A 515 32.79 35.80 -46.58
N ASP A 516 33.01 35.80 -45.27
CA ASP A 516 34.31 35.58 -44.66
C ASP A 516 34.54 34.07 -44.63
N ALA A 517 35.20 33.55 -45.67
CA ALA A 517 35.50 32.14 -45.81
C ALA A 517 36.19 31.55 -44.57
N GLU A 518 36.98 32.34 -43.83
CA GLU A 518 37.57 31.90 -42.56
C GLU A 518 36.53 31.70 -41.45
N LYS A 519 35.52 32.57 -41.37
CA LYS A 519 34.41 32.37 -40.41
C LYS A 519 33.59 31.16 -40.78
N GLU A 520 33.33 30.93 -42.06
CA GLU A 520 32.59 29.75 -42.51
C GLU A 520 33.37 28.46 -42.22
N ILE A 521 34.69 28.45 -42.48
CA ILE A 521 35.57 27.33 -42.12
C ILE A 521 35.56 27.12 -40.60
N LYS A 522 35.67 28.17 -39.78
CA LYS A 522 35.60 28.05 -38.31
C LYS A 522 34.25 27.53 -37.83
N THR A 523 33.14 27.97 -38.43
CA THR A 523 31.81 27.43 -38.10
C THR A 523 31.68 25.97 -38.52
N ARG A 524 32.27 25.59 -39.66
CA ARG A 524 32.29 24.20 -40.13
C ARG A 524 33.13 23.31 -39.21
N GLU A 525 34.29 23.77 -38.75
CA GLU A 525 35.14 23.08 -37.79
C GLU A 525 34.47 22.93 -36.41
N GLN A 526 33.76 23.97 -35.95
CA GLN A 526 32.95 23.91 -34.73
C GLN A 526 31.84 22.87 -34.86
N LEU A 527 31.09 22.88 -35.97
CA LEU A 527 30.03 21.90 -36.23
C LEU A 527 30.59 20.48 -36.33
N LEU A 528 31.75 20.27 -36.95
CA LEU A 528 32.41 18.95 -36.97
C LEU A 528 32.83 18.49 -35.57
N SER A 529 33.31 19.41 -34.74
CA SER A 529 33.65 19.13 -33.33
C SER A 529 32.42 18.76 -32.50
N GLU A 530 31.30 19.45 -32.73
CA GLU A 530 30.02 19.16 -32.08
C GLU A 530 29.45 17.81 -32.54
N ILE A 531 29.49 17.52 -33.84
CA ILE A 531 29.09 16.21 -34.39
C ILE A 531 29.92 15.09 -33.76
N SER A 532 31.23 15.26 -33.65
CA SER A 532 32.10 14.27 -32.98
C SER A 532 31.73 14.07 -31.51
N ARG A 533 31.42 15.15 -30.77
CA ARG A 533 30.94 15.05 -29.37
C ARG A 533 29.60 14.32 -29.26
N TYR A 534 28.66 14.61 -30.16
CA TYR A 534 27.37 13.92 -30.17
C TYR A 534 27.51 12.45 -30.56
N GLN A 535 28.41 12.11 -31.49
CA GLN A 535 28.72 10.73 -31.83
C GLN A 535 29.30 9.95 -30.64
N SER A 536 30.24 10.54 -29.89
CA SER A 536 30.74 9.93 -28.65
C SER A 536 29.63 9.76 -27.61
N ARG A 537 28.77 10.77 -27.44
CA ARG A 537 27.61 10.71 -26.54
C ARG A 537 26.63 9.60 -26.93
N VAL A 538 26.38 9.42 -28.23
CA VAL A 538 25.54 8.34 -28.75
C VAL A 538 26.19 6.98 -28.48
N SER A 539 27.49 6.83 -28.74
CA SER A 539 28.25 5.61 -28.44
C SER A 539 28.21 5.25 -26.94
N ASP A 540 28.40 6.23 -26.05
CA ASP A 540 28.30 6.04 -24.60
C ASP A 540 26.89 5.61 -24.18
N LEU A 541 25.85 6.23 -24.76
CA LEU A 541 24.45 5.89 -24.49
C LEU A 541 24.09 4.50 -25.04
N GLU A 542 24.59 4.13 -26.22
CA GLU A 542 24.43 2.80 -26.80
C GLU A 542 25.14 1.73 -25.96
N SER A 543 26.33 2.04 -25.41
CA SER A 543 27.05 1.18 -24.47
C SER A 543 26.29 1.01 -23.16
N ALA A 544 25.76 2.09 -22.59
CA ALA A 544 24.93 2.05 -21.39
C ALA A 544 23.63 1.26 -21.61
N LEU A 545 23.00 1.41 -22.78
CA LEU A 545 21.80 0.66 -23.16
C LEU A 545 22.07 -0.84 -23.33
N LYS A 546 23.23 -1.20 -23.92
CA LYS A 546 23.69 -2.60 -23.99
C LYS A 546 23.94 -3.20 -22.60
N GLN A 547 24.46 -2.42 -21.66
CA GLN A 547 24.66 -2.86 -20.26
C GLN A 547 23.33 -2.99 -19.50
N GLN A 548 22.32 -2.19 -19.81
CA GLN A 548 20.99 -2.24 -19.19
C GLN A 548 20.23 -3.56 -19.48
N GLY A 549 20.60 -4.28 -20.55
CA GLY A 549 20.08 -5.62 -20.86
C GLY A 549 20.78 -6.77 -20.12
N LEU A 550 21.81 -6.49 -19.32
CA LEU A 550 22.67 -7.47 -18.63
C LEU A 550 22.72 -7.25 -17.11
N ASP A 551 21.73 -6.58 -16.52
CA ASP A 551 21.68 -6.37 -15.07
C ASP A 551 21.31 -7.68 -14.34
N LEU A 552 22.30 -8.57 -14.23
CA LEU A 552 22.21 -9.87 -13.55
C LEU A 552 21.69 -9.72 -12.13
N LYS A 553 22.00 -8.60 -11.45
CA LYS A 553 21.55 -8.32 -10.09
C LYS A 553 20.04 -8.17 -10.02
N TRP A 554 19.42 -7.47 -10.98
CA TRP A 554 17.96 -7.34 -11.01
C TRP A 554 17.27 -8.68 -11.26
N VAL A 555 17.84 -9.54 -12.10
CA VAL A 555 17.30 -10.89 -12.35
C VAL A 555 17.45 -11.76 -11.10
N GLU A 556 18.58 -11.70 -10.41
CA GLU A 556 18.84 -12.40 -9.15
C GLU A 556 17.92 -11.93 -8.02
N GLU A 557 17.73 -10.62 -7.86
CA GLU A 557 16.80 -10.02 -6.89
C GLU A 557 15.36 -10.42 -7.19
N LYS A 558 14.95 -10.39 -8.46
CA LYS A 558 13.63 -10.84 -8.88
C LYS A 558 13.42 -12.33 -8.59
N GLN A 559 14.42 -13.18 -8.83
CA GLN A 559 14.37 -14.61 -8.50
C GLN A 559 14.37 -14.88 -7.00
N ALA A 560 15.10 -14.09 -6.20
CA ALA A 560 15.07 -14.15 -4.74
C ALA A 560 13.69 -13.74 -4.19
N LEU A 561 13.08 -12.71 -4.77
CA LEU A 561 11.72 -12.30 -4.45
C LEU A 561 10.69 -13.38 -4.79
N TYR A 562 10.84 -14.09 -5.92
CA TYR A 562 9.97 -15.23 -6.24
C TYR A 562 10.10 -16.36 -5.23
N ARG A 563 11.33 -16.73 -4.84
CA ARG A 563 11.57 -17.75 -3.80
C ARG A 563 10.93 -17.36 -2.48
N ARG A 564 11.12 -16.10 -2.05
CA ARG A 564 10.52 -15.60 -0.81
C ARG A 564 8.99 -15.54 -0.87
N ASN A 565 8.43 -15.20 -2.03
CA ASN A 565 6.98 -15.28 -2.23
C ASN A 565 6.46 -16.72 -2.17
N GLN A 566 7.19 -17.70 -2.70
CA GLN A 566 6.82 -19.12 -2.59
C GLN A 566 6.82 -19.58 -1.12
N GLU A 567 7.88 -19.26 -0.36
CA GLU A 567 7.94 -19.53 1.08
C GLU A 567 6.76 -18.90 1.85
N LEU A 568 6.40 -17.66 1.51
CA LEU A 568 5.27 -16.98 2.11
C LEU A 568 3.93 -17.65 1.76
N VAL A 569 3.74 -18.08 0.50
CA VAL A 569 2.53 -18.80 0.07
C VAL A 569 2.42 -20.15 0.77
N GLU A 570 3.51 -20.89 0.92
CA GLU A 570 3.53 -22.14 1.68
C GLU A 570 3.20 -21.92 3.15
N LYS A 571 3.74 -20.86 3.75
CA LYS A 571 3.43 -20.48 5.13
C LYS A 571 1.97 -20.09 5.32
N VAL A 572 1.39 -19.33 4.38
CA VAL A 572 -0.05 -19.02 4.38
C VAL A 572 -0.87 -20.30 4.30
N ARG A 573 -0.53 -21.22 3.40
CA ARG A 573 -1.22 -22.52 3.27
C ARG A 573 -1.12 -23.36 4.56
N GLN A 574 0.02 -23.33 5.24
CA GLN A 574 0.19 -23.99 6.54
C GLN A 574 -0.73 -23.35 7.59
N MET A 575 -0.72 -22.01 7.69
CA MET A 575 -1.57 -21.28 8.63
C MET A 575 -3.07 -21.50 8.35
N GLU A 576 -3.49 -21.59 7.08
CA GLU A 576 -4.86 -21.94 6.70
C GLU A 576 -5.23 -23.36 7.16
N GLY A 577 -4.29 -24.31 7.09
CA GLY A 577 -4.47 -25.66 7.62
C GLY A 577 -4.60 -25.70 9.14
N GLU A 578 -3.79 -24.91 9.85
CA GLU A 578 -3.88 -24.75 11.31
C GLU A 578 -5.18 -24.05 11.71
N GLU A 579 -5.62 -23.03 10.97
CA GLU A 579 -6.91 -22.36 11.18
C GLU A 579 -8.09 -23.33 11.00
N LEU A 580 -8.06 -24.16 9.96
CA LEU A 580 -9.06 -25.21 9.74
C LEU A 580 -9.08 -26.22 10.89
N ARG A 581 -7.91 -26.63 11.39
CA ARG A 581 -7.82 -27.52 12.55
C ARG A 581 -8.44 -26.88 13.79
N LEU A 582 -8.06 -25.65 14.10
CA LEU A 582 -8.59 -24.92 15.24
C LEU A 582 -10.10 -24.67 15.14
N LYS A 583 -10.62 -24.43 13.92
CA LYS A 583 -12.07 -24.31 13.69
C LYS A 583 -12.80 -25.61 14.02
N ASN A 584 -12.24 -26.76 13.66
CA ASN A 584 -12.81 -28.06 14.03
C ASN A 584 -12.73 -28.28 15.54
N ASP A 585 -11.58 -28.00 16.17
CA ASP A 585 -11.41 -28.13 17.62
C ASP A 585 -12.43 -27.23 18.39
N ILE A 586 -12.69 -26.01 17.90
CA ILE A 586 -13.72 -25.12 18.46
C ILE A 586 -15.12 -25.70 18.30
N GLN A 587 -15.42 -26.31 17.15
CA GLN A 587 -16.73 -26.94 16.93
C GLN A 587 -16.92 -28.15 17.86
N ASP A 588 -15.89 -28.98 18.02
CA ASP A 588 -15.93 -30.13 18.94
C ASP A 588 -16.17 -29.67 20.39
N VAL A 589 -15.55 -28.57 20.81
CA VAL A 589 -15.78 -27.98 22.15
C VAL A 589 -17.20 -27.43 22.28
N LYS A 590 -17.76 -26.84 21.22
CA LYS A 590 -19.17 -26.37 21.24
C LYS A 590 -20.14 -27.54 21.37
N ASP A 591 -19.95 -28.59 20.59
CA ASP A 591 -20.79 -29.78 20.63
C ASP A 591 -20.72 -30.46 22.02
N GLN A 592 -19.53 -30.47 22.63
CA GLN A 592 -19.36 -30.92 24.03
C GLN A 592 -20.07 -30.02 25.04
N ASN A 593 -20.02 -28.70 24.87
CA ASN A 593 -20.74 -27.76 25.72
C ASN A 593 -22.25 -27.94 25.61
N GLU A 594 -22.79 -28.08 24.40
CA GLU A 594 -24.21 -28.36 24.19
C GLU A 594 -24.60 -29.66 24.92
N LEU A 595 -23.79 -30.72 24.82
CA LEU A 595 -24.03 -31.96 25.53
C LEU A 595 -24.02 -31.79 27.06
N LEU A 596 -23.11 -30.97 27.59
CA LEU A 596 -23.05 -30.64 29.02
C LEU A 596 -24.27 -29.83 29.46
N GLU A 597 -24.74 -28.87 28.66
CA GLU A 597 -25.98 -28.13 28.92
C GLU A 597 -27.18 -29.07 29.00
N PHE A 598 -27.32 -30.02 28.07
CA PHE A 598 -28.36 -31.05 28.15
C PHE A 598 -28.24 -31.89 29.41
N ARG A 599 -27.02 -32.25 29.83
CA ARG A 599 -26.80 -33.02 31.04
C ARG A 599 -27.14 -32.23 32.31
N ILE A 600 -26.82 -30.93 32.35
CA ILE A 600 -27.18 -30.04 33.45
C ILE A 600 -28.71 -29.94 33.55
N LEU A 601 -29.40 -29.70 32.43
CA LEU A 601 -30.87 -29.65 32.42
C LEU A 601 -31.50 -30.97 32.88
N GLU A 602 -30.94 -32.12 32.51
CA GLU A 602 -31.39 -33.43 32.99
C GLU A 602 -31.18 -33.59 34.51
N LEU A 603 -30.09 -33.05 35.06
CA LEU A 603 -29.80 -33.08 36.49
C LEU A 603 -30.69 -32.11 37.28
N GLU A 604 -30.94 -30.91 36.77
CA GLU A 604 -31.86 -29.93 37.37
C GLU A 604 -33.30 -30.45 37.41
N GLU A 605 -33.75 -31.14 36.37
CA GLU A 605 -35.09 -31.78 36.34
C GLU A 605 -35.17 -32.95 37.33
N ARG A 606 -34.07 -33.67 37.59
CA ARG A 606 -33.99 -34.70 38.65
C ARG A 606 -33.97 -34.08 40.06
N GLU A 607 -33.33 -32.93 40.22
CA GLU A 607 -33.29 -32.20 41.49
C GLU A 607 -34.67 -31.65 41.85
N ARG A 608 -35.40 -31.05 40.90
CA ARG A 608 -36.80 -30.60 41.10
C ARG A 608 -37.75 -31.72 41.50
N ARG A 609 -37.44 -32.97 41.15
CA ARG A 609 -38.25 -34.16 41.48
C ARG A 609 -37.82 -34.84 42.79
N SER A 610 -36.77 -34.38 43.45
CA SER A 610 -36.29 -34.96 44.71
C SER A 610 -36.84 -34.20 45.94
N PRO A 611 -37.17 -34.89 47.05
CA PRO A 611 -37.65 -34.24 48.26
C PRO A 611 -36.58 -33.32 48.88
N ALA A 612 -36.98 -32.15 49.37
CA ALA A 612 -36.07 -31.16 49.94
C ALA A 612 -35.37 -31.68 51.22
N ILE A 613 -34.04 -31.80 51.19
CA ILE A 613 -33.22 -32.09 52.37
C ILE A 613 -32.94 -30.78 53.10
N ASN A 614 -33.58 -30.58 54.25
CA ASN A 614 -33.41 -29.39 55.10
C ASN A 614 -32.07 -29.46 55.88
N PHE A 615 -31.05 -28.72 55.45
CA PHE A 615 -29.87 -28.48 56.28
C PHE A 615 -30.09 -27.28 57.23
N GLN A 616 -29.73 -27.44 58.51
CA GLN A 616 -29.77 -26.35 59.48
C GLN A 616 -28.73 -25.27 59.12
N GLN A 617 -29.16 -24.02 58.98
CA GLN A 617 -28.33 -22.90 58.55
C GLN A 617 -27.37 -22.47 59.67
N LEU A 618 -26.07 -22.83 59.55
CA LEU A 618 -25.00 -22.42 60.46
C LEU A 618 -24.27 -21.18 59.94
N HIS A 619 -23.79 -20.31 60.85
CA HIS A 619 -23.04 -19.10 60.49
C HIS A 619 -21.58 -19.44 60.15
N PHE A 620 -21.10 -19.04 58.96
CA PHE A 620 -19.73 -19.34 58.49
C PHE A 620 -18.75 -18.18 58.74
N PRO A 621 -17.69 -18.36 59.55
CA PRO A 621 -16.60 -17.38 59.70
C PRO A 621 -15.70 -17.32 58.46
N LYS A 622 -15.09 -16.16 58.19
CA LYS A 622 -14.12 -16.02 57.07
C LYS A 622 -12.89 -16.90 57.30
N GLY A 623 -12.60 -17.79 56.36
CA GLY A 623 -11.39 -18.62 56.33
C GLY A 623 -11.62 -20.13 56.47
N LEU A 624 -12.85 -20.56 56.83
CA LEU A 624 -13.23 -21.97 56.90
C LEU A 624 -14.31 -22.27 55.86
N SER A 625 -14.21 -23.43 55.20
CA SER A 625 -15.26 -23.83 54.25
C SER A 625 -16.54 -24.23 54.99
N PRO A 626 -17.73 -24.03 54.40
CA PRO A 626 -18.98 -24.49 55.00
C PRO A 626 -18.95 -25.96 55.41
N LEU A 627 -18.35 -26.82 54.58
CA LEU A 627 -18.15 -28.24 54.86
C LEU A 627 -17.30 -28.46 56.12
N GLN A 628 -16.22 -27.69 56.27
CA GLN A 628 -15.33 -27.76 57.42
C GLN A 628 -16.03 -27.35 58.72
N VAL A 629 -16.94 -26.37 58.66
CA VAL A 629 -17.76 -25.96 59.81
C VAL A 629 -18.78 -27.02 60.21
N TYR A 630 -19.42 -27.71 59.25
CA TYR A 630 -20.29 -28.85 59.56
C TYR A 630 -19.51 -30.06 60.09
N CYS A 631 -18.35 -30.37 59.51
CA CYS A 631 -17.49 -31.47 59.97
C CYS A 631 -16.92 -31.20 61.38
N GLU A 632 -16.50 -29.97 61.69
CA GLU A 632 -16.07 -29.58 63.04
C GLU A 632 -17.21 -29.62 64.05
N ALA A 633 -18.43 -29.22 63.67
CA ALA A 633 -19.61 -29.31 64.53
C ALA A 633 -19.99 -30.76 64.88
N GLU A 634 -19.73 -31.70 63.96
CA GLU A 634 -19.90 -33.14 64.15
C GLU A 634 -18.66 -33.83 64.77
N GLY A 635 -17.58 -33.09 65.06
CA GLY A 635 -16.36 -33.62 65.68
C GLY A 635 -15.44 -34.42 64.74
N VAL A 636 -15.62 -34.28 63.42
CA VAL A 636 -14.83 -34.97 62.39
C VAL A 636 -13.62 -34.12 62.02
N THR A 637 -12.43 -34.51 62.50
CA THR A 637 -11.18 -33.78 62.26
C THR A 637 -10.34 -34.32 61.10
N ASP A 638 -10.60 -35.54 60.64
CA ASP A 638 -9.86 -36.17 59.55
C ASP A 638 -10.79 -37.07 58.72
N ILE A 639 -10.83 -36.87 57.40
CA ILE A 639 -11.73 -37.58 56.49
C ILE A 639 -10.90 -38.47 55.58
N VAL A 640 -10.84 -39.76 55.92
CA VAL A 640 -10.17 -40.77 55.09
C VAL A 640 -11.17 -41.28 54.04
N MET A 641 -11.03 -40.80 52.80
CA MET A 641 -11.93 -41.09 51.68
C MET A 641 -12.21 -42.60 51.51
N SER A 642 -11.16 -43.42 51.65
CA SER A 642 -11.21 -44.87 51.50
C SER A 642 -11.96 -45.56 52.65
N GLU A 643 -11.93 -45.03 53.87
CA GLU A 643 -12.77 -45.53 54.98
C GLU A 643 -14.24 -45.13 54.80
N LEU A 644 -14.50 -43.92 54.29
CA LEU A 644 -15.86 -43.44 54.01
C LEU A 644 -16.53 -44.25 52.89
N MET A 645 -15.80 -44.50 51.79
CA MET A 645 -16.22 -45.39 50.71
C MET A 645 -16.56 -46.78 51.24
N LYS A 646 -15.70 -47.36 52.09
CA LYS A 646 -15.94 -48.69 52.69
C LYS A 646 -17.18 -48.73 53.57
N LYS A 647 -17.44 -47.67 54.35
CA LYS A 647 -18.67 -47.54 55.17
C LYS A 647 -19.91 -47.34 54.30
N LEU A 648 -19.81 -46.61 53.20
CA LEU A 648 -20.88 -46.43 52.22
C LEU A 648 -21.20 -47.70 51.44
N ASP A 649 -20.20 -48.51 51.11
CA ASP A 649 -20.42 -49.82 50.47
C ASP A 649 -21.16 -50.77 51.44
N ILE A 650 -20.76 -50.83 52.72
CA ILE A 650 -21.46 -51.61 53.75
C ILE A 650 -22.91 -51.12 53.95
N LEU A 651 -23.12 -49.80 53.91
CA LEU A 651 -24.47 -49.22 53.97
C LEU A 651 -25.29 -49.54 52.71
N GLY A 652 -24.69 -49.46 51.52
CA GLY A 652 -25.34 -49.78 50.25
C GLY A 652 -25.79 -51.24 50.14
N ASP A 653 -25.09 -52.15 50.83
CA ASP A 653 -25.44 -53.57 50.90
C ASP A 653 -26.59 -53.88 51.90
N ASN A 654 -27.02 -52.91 52.73
CA ASN A 654 -28.15 -53.09 53.64
C ASN A 654 -29.50 -52.97 52.91
N ALA A 655 -30.19 -54.10 52.74
CA ALA A 655 -31.50 -54.19 52.06
C ALA A 655 -32.67 -53.48 52.77
N ASN A 656 -32.45 -52.90 53.96
CA ASN A 656 -33.48 -52.20 54.75
C ASN A 656 -33.49 -50.67 54.56
N LEU A 657 -32.66 -50.12 53.67
CA LEU A 657 -32.67 -48.69 53.36
C LEU A 657 -33.93 -48.33 52.55
N SER A 658 -34.59 -47.24 52.93
CA SER A 658 -35.65 -46.64 52.12
C SER A 658 -35.10 -46.14 50.77
N ASN A 659 -35.97 -45.96 49.78
CA ASN A 659 -35.57 -45.49 48.46
C ASN A 659 -34.82 -44.14 48.50
N GLU A 660 -35.18 -43.26 49.45
CA GLU A 660 -34.51 -41.98 49.65
C GLU A 660 -33.10 -42.17 50.22
N GLU A 661 -32.94 -43.03 51.22
CA GLU A 661 -31.63 -43.34 51.80
C GLU A 661 -30.71 -44.07 50.80
N GLN A 662 -31.26 -44.94 49.95
CA GLN A 662 -30.49 -45.57 48.87
C GLN A 662 -29.95 -44.53 47.86
N VAL A 663 -30.78 -43.55 47.48
CA VAL A 663 -30.35 -42.46 46.59
C VAL A 663 -29.25 -41.63 47.24
N VAL A 664 -29.37 -41.32 48.54
CA VAL A 664 -28.34 -40.57 49.29
C VAL A 664 -27.01 -41.34 49.34
N VAL A 665 -27.05 -42.66 49.60
CA VAL A 665 -25.84 -43.52 49.60
C VAL A 665 -25.19 -43.54 48.20
N ILE A 666 -25.98 -43.66 47.14
CA ILE A 666 -25.48 -43.64 45.75
C ILE A 666 -24.87 -42.27 45.40
N HIS A 667 -25.52 -41.17 45.80
CA HIS A 667 -25.01 -39.83 45.57
C HIS A 667 -23.70 -39.58 46.31
N ALA A 668 -23.65 -39.92 47.60
CA ALA A 668 -22.44 -39.79 48.41
C ALA A 668 -21.27 -40.59 47.82
N ARG A 669 -21.53 -41.83 47.38
CA ARG A 669 -20.53 -42.68 46.71
C ARG A 669 -20.01 -42.05 45.41
N THR A 670 -20.90 -41.48 44.61
CA THR A 670 -20.54 -40.81 43.35
C THR A 670 -19.68 -39.57 43.60
N VAL A 671 -20.04 -38.76 44.60
CA VAL A 671 -19.28 -37.55 44.99
C VAL A 671 -17.89 -37.91 45.48
N LEU A 672 -17.76 -38.93 46.34
CA LEU A 672 -16.45 -39.38 46.84
C LEU A 672 -15.57 -39.93 45.70
N THR A 673 -16.16 -40.66 44.75
CA THR A 673 -15.44 -41.17 43.57
C THR A 673 -14.93 -40.03 42.67
N LEU A 674 -15.71 -38.97 42.51
CA LEU A 674 -15.29 -37.78 41.78
C LEU A 674 -14.20 -37.00 42.53
N ALA A 675 -14.32 -36.89 43.86
CA ALA A 675 -13.30 -36.26 44.69
C ALA A 675 -11.95 -37.00 44.62
N GLU A 676 -11.97 -38.34 44.60
CA GLU A 676 -10.79 -39.18 44.35
C GLU A 676 -10.14 -38.87 43.00
N LYS A 677 -10.94 -38.81 41.92
CA LYS A 677 -10.43 -38.47 40.58
C LYS A 677 -9.82 -37.07 40.50
N VAL A 678 -10.45 -36.09 41.13
CA VAL A 678 -9.92 -34.71 41.17
C VAL A 678 -8.60 -34.69 41.94
N SER A 679 -8.52 -35.37 43.09
CA SER A 679 -7.28 -35.50 43.85
C SER A 679 -6.17 -36.21 43.04
N GLU A 680 -6.52 -37.24 42.27
CA GLU A 680 -5.57 -37.94 41.39
C GLU A 680 -5.06 -37.03 40.26
N LEU A 681 -5.93 -36.22 39.65
CA LEU A 681 -5.55 -35.24 38.63
C LEU A 681 -4.63 -34.15 39.20
N PHE A 682 -4.93 -33.63 40.39
CA PHE A 682 -4.04 -32.69 41.09
C PHE A 682 -2.68 -33.32 41.40
N SER A 683 -2.65 -34.60 41.81
CA SER A 683 -1.41 -35.32 42.05
C SER A 683 -0.59 -35.50 40.77
N LYS A 684 -1.24 -35.79 39.62
CA LYS A 684 -0.58 -35.87 38.31
C LYS A 684 -0.01 -34.52 37.89
N GLN A 685 -0.79 -33.45 38.05
CA GLN A 685 -0.36 -32.09 37.72
C GLN A 685 0.81 -31.63 38.59
N LYS A 686 0.81 -31.99 39.89
CA LYS A 686 1.95 -31.80 40.78
C LYS A 686 3.18 -32.60 40.31
N GLY A 687 2.99 -33.86 39.93
CA GLY A 687 4.06 -34.71 39.39
C GLY A 687 4.72 -34.10 38.15
N TYR A 688 3.94 -33.56 37.21
CA TYR A 688 4.48 -32.87 36.04
C TYR A 688 5.29 -31.61 36.41
N LEU A 689 4.84 -30.85 37.41
CA LEU A 689 5.58 -29.68 37.88
C LEU A 689 6.89 -30.07 38.58
N ASP A 690 6.90 -31.17 39.33
CA ASP A 690 8.10 -31.71 39.98
C ASP A 690 9.10 -32.25 38.93
N GLU A 691 8.65 -32.99 37.92
CA GLU A 691 9.48 -33.46 36.79
C GLU A 691 10.10 -32.29 36.00
N GLU A 692 9.32 -31.25 35.75
CA GLU A 692 9.78 -30.04 35.07
C GLU A 692 10.80 -29.27 35.91
N LEU A 693 10.64 -29.24 37.24
CA LEU A 693 11.62 -28.66 38.16
C LEU A 693 12.93 -29.46 38.16
N ASP A 694 12.86 -30.79 38.18
CA ASP A 694 14.02 -31.67 38.11
C ASP A 694 14.76 -31.52 36.78
N TYR A 695 14.04 -31.40 35.65
CA TYR A 695 14.64 -31.14 34.34
C TYR A 695 15.39 -29.81 34.32
N ARG A 696 14.80 -28.73 34.85
CA ARG A 696 15.46 -27.42 34.96
C ARG A 696 16.70 -27.48 35.84
N LYS A 697 16.65 -28.22 36.95
CA LYS A 697 17.79 -28.43 37.84
C LYS A 697 18.91 -29.19 37.14
N GLN A 698 18.61 -30.29 36.44
CA GLN A 698 19.60 -31.05 35.66
C GLN A 698 20.23 -30.21 34.55
N SER A 699 19.44 -29.41 33.83
CA SER A 699 19.94 -28.51 32.80
C SER A 699 20.90 -27.45 33.38
N MET A 700 20.55 -26.89 34.54
CA MET A 700 21.40 -25.96 35.28
C MET A 700 22.70 -26.62 35.76
N ASP A 701 22.62 -27.83 36.31
CA ASP A 701 23.78 -28.59 36.76
C ASP A 701 24.71 -28.97 35.59
N GLN A 702 24.16 -29.32 34.42
CA GLN A 702 24.94 -29.53 33.20
C GLN A 702 25.64 -28.25 32.73
N ALA A 703 24.95 -27.10 32.78
CA ALA A 703 25.55 -25.82 32.44
C ALA A 703 26.69 -25.47 33.41
N HIS A 704 26.49 -25.63 34.72
CA HIS A 704 27.54 -25.42 35.73
C HIS A 704 28.72 -26.38 35.53
N LYS A 705 28.47 -27.66 35.27
CA LYS A 705 29.52 -28.62 34.97
C LYS A 705 30.32 -28.21 33.73
N ARG A 706 29.65 -27.72 32.68
CA ARG A 706 30.32 -27.28 31.47
C ARG A 706 31.16 -26.03 31.70
N ILE A 707 30.71 -25.11 32.55
CA ILE A 707 31.50 -23.95 32.98
C ILE A 707 32.75 -24.42 33.73
N LEU A 708 32.62 -25.32 34.69
CA LEU A 708 33.76 -25.86 35.44
C LEU A 708 34.77 -26.60 34.53
N GLU A 709 34.29 -27.37 33.55
CA GLU A 709 35.15 -28.01 32.54
C GLU A 709 35.91 -26.97 31.69
N LEU A 710 35.23 -25.90 31.27
CA LEU A 710 35.85 -24.82 30.51
C LEU A 710 36.87 -24.05 31.35
N GLU A 711 36.58 -23.83 32.63
CA GLU A 711 37.51 -23.22 33.59
C GLU A 711 38.73 -24.12 33.82
N ALA A 712 38.55 -25.44 33.97
CA ALA A 712 39.64 -26.40 34.11
C ALA A 712 40.52 -26.45 32.86
N MET A 713 39.92 -26.51 31.67
CA MET A 713 40.68 -26.49 30.41
C MET A 713 41.44 -25.17 30.20
N LEU A 714 40.88 -24.03 30.65
CA LEU A 714 41.59 -22.75 30.62
C LEU A 714 42.76 -22.73 31.61
N PHE A 715 42.58 -23.28 32.81
CA PHE A 715 43.65 -23.42 33.78
C PHE A 715 44.77 -24.34 33.27
N GLU A 716 44.44 -25.50 32.67
CA GLU A 716 45.41 -26.41 32.05
C GLU A 716 46.15 -25.76 30.88
N ALA A 717 45.45 -25.01 30.01
CA ALA A 717 46.08 -24.29 28.90
C ALA A 717 47.05 -23.20 29.39
N LEU A 718 46.71 -22.49 30.46
CA LEU A 718 47.60 -21.52 31.10
C LEU A 718 48.79 -22.21 31.78
N GLN A 719 48.58 -23.39 32.39
CA GLN A 719 49.66 -24.18 32.99
C GLN A 719 50.64 -24.73 31.95
N GLN A 720 50.14 -25.20 30.80
CA GLN A 720 50.98 -25.61 29.67
C GLN A 720 51.77 -24.45 29.06
N GLU A 721 51.24 -23.22 29.08
CA GLU A 721 51.96 -22.01 28.67
C GLU A 721 53.10 -21.64 29.66
N GLU A 722 52.93 -21.97 30.94
CA GLU A 722 53.94 -21.78 32.00
C GLU A 722 55.01 -22.90 31.99
N GLU A 723 54.61 -24.17 31.82
CA GLU A 723 55.52 -25.33 31.75
C GLU A 723 56.38 -25.31 30.47
N SER A 724 55.81 -24.88 29.34
CA SER A 724 56.55 -24.69 28.07
C SER A 724 57.56 -23.52 28.10
N ARG A 725 57.49 -22.63 29.11
CA ARG A 725 58.52 -21.62 29.38
C ARG A 725 59.66 -22.12 30.27
N ILE A 726 59.42 -23.15 31.09
CA ILE A 726 60.37 -23.62 32.12
C ILE A 726 61.26 -24.77 31.59
N GLU A 727 60.75 -25.64 30.71
CA GLU A 727 61.56 -26.68 30.06
C GLU A 727 62.26 -26.16 28.79
N GLY A 728 63.34 -25.41 29.00
CA GLY A 728 64.27 -25.09 27.92
C GLY A 728 65.03 -26.32 27.45
N LEU A 729 64.77 -26.81 26.22
CA LEU A 729 65.79 -27.30 25.27
C LEU A 729 65.20 -27.75 23.91
N LYS A 730 65.38 -26.89 22.90
CA LYS A 730 65.72 -27.19 21.50
C LYS A 730 64.95 -28.34 20.80
N MET A 731 63.82 -27.99 20.20
CA MET A 731 63.52 -28.19 18.76
C MET A 731 62.02 -28.04 18.57
N GLU A 732 61.60 -26.85 18.17
CA GLU A 732 60.53 -26.57 17.19
C GLU A 732 60.17 -25.09 17.30
N GLY A 733 61.03 -24.27 16.68
CA GLY A 733 60.59 -22.95 16.26
C GLY A 733 59.60 -23.12 15.11
N ARG A 734 58.33 -22.73 15.33
CA ARG A 734 57.49 -22.09 14.29
C ARG A 734 56.10 -21.61 14.69
N LEU A 735 55.68 -21.63 15.96
CA LEU A 735 54.34 -21.12 16.32
C LEU A 735 54.33 -20.06 17.43
N SER A 736 55.41 -19.93 18.21
CA SER A 736 55.54 -18.99 19.33
C SER A 736 56.09 -17.60 18.97
N GLU A 737 56.22 -17.28 17.67
CA GLU A 737 56.51 -15.93 17.13
C GLU A 737 55.39 -15.44 16.20
N SER A 738 54.11 -15.63 16.56
CA SER A 738 53.00 -15.27 15.67
C SER A 738 52.09 -14.14 16.15
N LEU A 739 52.29 -13.59 17.36
CA LEU A 739 51.56 -12.41 17.82
C LEU A 739 52.48 -11.46 18.60
N THR A 740 52.66 -10.26 18.06
CA THR A 740 53.32 -9.11 18.69
C THR A 740 52.59 -8.69 19.97
N GLU A 741 53.28 -8.00 20.89
CA GLU A 741 52.69 -7.49 22.15
C GLU A 741 51.39 -6.71 21.89
N GLY A 742 51.35 -5.94 20.80
CA GLY A 742 50.17 -5.21 20.35
C GLY A 742 48.98 -6.10 19.98
N GLU A 743 49.22 -7.21 19.27
CA GLU A 743 48.18 -8.16 18.89
C GLU A 743 47.65 -8.95 20.11
N ARG A 744 48.49 -9.21 21.12
CA ARG A 744 48.06 -9.79 22.40
C ARG A 744 47.18 -8.81 23.19
N GLU A 745 47.54 -7.54 23.21
CA GLU A 745 46.74 -6.49 23.85
C GLU A 745 45.40 -6.27 23.12
N GLU A 746 45.40 -6.32 21.79
CA GLU A 746 44.19 -6.26 20.97
C GLU A 746 43.28 -7.46 21.21
N LEU A 747 43.84 -8.67 21.28
CA LEU A 747 43.07 -9.87 21.61
C LEU A 747 42.48 -9.79 23.03
N ARG A 748 43.23 -9.27 24.01
CA ARG A 748 42.72 -9.05 25.37
C ARG A 748 41.59 -8.03 25.40
N ARG A 749 41.73 -6.90 24.67
CA ARG A 749 40.65 -5.91 24.52
C ARG A 749 39.43 -6.48 23.81
N ALA A 750 39.63 -7.29 22.77
CA ALA A 750 38.56 -7.97 22.04
C ALA A 750 37.83 -8.98 22.92
N MET A 751 38.56 -9.75 23.73
CA MET A 751 37.99 -10.68 24.71
C MET A 751 37.20 -9.94 25.80
N ASP A 752 37.72 -8.83 26.31
CA ASP A 752 37.02 -8.02 27.31
C ASP A 752 35.79 -7.33 26.73
N GLN A 753 35.84 -6.91 25.47
CA GLN A 753 34.66 -6.43 24.74
C GLN A 753 33.63 -7.55 24.56
N TRP A 754 34.05 -8.74 24.15
CA TRP A 754 33.16 -9.90 24.02
C TRP A 754 32.50 -10.27 25.35
N LYS A 755 33.28 -10.34 26.45
CA LYS A 755 32.73 -10.56 27.81
C LYS A 755 31.71 -9.51 28.20
N ARG A 756 31.97 -8.22 27.89
CA ARG A 756 31.01 -7.14 28.13
C ARG A 756 29.73 -7.32 27.30
N THR A 757 29.84 -7.68 26.04
CA THR A 757 28.70 -7.93 25.15
C THR A 757 27.86 -9.09 25.66
N VAL A 758 28.47 -10.24 25.97
CA VAL A 758 27.77 -11.42 26.49
C VAL A 758 27.06 -11.11 27.82
N MET A 759 27.70 -10.36 28.72
CA MET A 759 27.07 -9.95 29.97
C MET A 759 25.90 -8.97 29.78
N CYS A 760 25.97 -8.10 28.76
CA CYS A 760 24.84 -7.23 28.41
C CYS A 760 23.69 -8.05 27.81
N GLU A 761 23.97 -8.97 26.89
CA GLU A 761 22.98 -9.85 26.27
C GLU A 761 22.27 -10.75 27.30
N LEU A 762 23.01 -11.30 28.27
CA LEU A 762 22.41 -12.08 29.36
C LEU A 762 21.46 -11.22 30.21
N ARG A 763 21.85 -10.00 30.58
CA ARG A 763 20.97 -9.09 31.33
C ARG A 763 19.74 -8.66 30.53
N GLU A 764 19.90 -8.44 29.23
CA GLU A 764 18.78 -8.13 28.34
C GLU A 764 17.81 -9.31 28.21
N ARG A 765 18.33 -10.54 28.13
CA ARG A 765 17.52 -11.77 28.14
C ARG A 765 16.78 -11.95 29.46
N ASP A 766 17.44 -11.72 30.60
CA ASP A 766 16.79 -11.77 31.91
C ASP A 766 15.70 -10.70 32.07
N ALA A 767 15.96 -9.47 31.60
CA ALA A 767 14.97 -8.39 31.58
C ALA A 767 13.78 -8.72 30.64
N GLN A 768 14.04 -9.40 29.52
CA GLN A 768 13.01 -9.86 28.61
C GLN A 768 12.12 -10.92 29.25
N ILE A 769 12.71 -11.93 29.90
CA ILE A 769 11.97 -12.98 30.62
C ILE A 769 11.12 -12.35 31.74
N LEU A 770 11.64 -11.34 32.44
CA LEU A 770 10.89 -10.61 33.46
C LEU A 770 9.69 -9.85 32.87
N ARG A 771 9.83 -9.22 31.70
CA ARG A 771 8.73 -8.55 31.00
C ARG A 771 7.65 -9.55 30.58
N GLU A 772 8.04 -10.66 29.95
CA GLU A 772 7.11 -11.70 29.50
C GLU A 772 6.33 -12.31 30.69
N ARG A 773 7.01 -12.56 31.82
CA ARG A 773 6.35 -13.03 33.05
C ARG A 773 5.39 -12.00 33.63
N MET A 774 5.74 -10.71 33.59
CA MET A 774 4.89 -9.63 34.08
C MET A 774 3.64 -9.47 33.19
N GLU A 775 3.78 -9.57 31.88
CA GLU A 775 2.67 -9.55 30.92
C GLU A 775 1.72 -10.73 31.14
N LEU A 776 2.27 -11.95 31.31
CA LEU A 776 1.46 -13.12 31.61
C LEU A 776 0.69 -12.95 32.92
N LEU A 777 1.34 -12.42 33.96
CA LEU A 777 0.72 -12.16 35.25
C LEU A 777 -0.40 -11.12 35.15
N GLN A 778 -0.21 -10.04 34.38
CA GLN A 778 -1.25 -9.05 34.11
C GLN A 778 -2.45 -9.65 33.38
N LEU A 779 -2.21 -10.48 32.36
CA LEU A 779 -3.29 -11.20 31.66
C LEU A 779 -4.06 -12.11 32.61
N THR A 780 -3.36 -12.82 33.50
CA THR A 780 -4.00 -13.70 34.49
C THR A 780 -4.82 -12.90 35.51
N GLN A 781 -4.32 -11.75 35.96
CA GLN A 781 -5.04 -10.84 36.86
C GLN A 781 -6.29 -10.26 36.20
N GLN A 782 -6.20 -9.87 34.92
CA GLN A 782 -7.34 -9.38 34.16
C GLN A 782 -8.41 -10.47 34.01
N ARG A 783 -7.99 -11.70 33.71
CA ARG A 783 -8.91 -12.85 33.64
C ARG A 783 -9.59 -13.14 34.98
N ASN A 784 -8.86 -13.06 36.09
CA ASN A 784 -9.45 -13.21 37.42
C ASN A 784 -10.50 -12.14 37.70
N LYS A 785 -10.22 -10.88 37.32
CA LYS A 785 -11.18 -9.78 37.50
C LYS A 785 -12.45 -10.00 36.67
N GLU A 786 -12.34 -10.44 35.42
CA GLU A 786 -13.49 -10.79 34.58
C GLU A 786 -14.33 -11.91 35.21
N LEU A 787 -13.67 -12.93 35.78
CA LEU A 787 -14.35 -14.03 36.47
C LEU A 787 -15.04 -13.56 37.75
N GLU A 788 -14.43 -12.65 38.52
CA GLU A 788 -15.04 -12.03 39.70
C GLU A 788 -16.30 -11.24 39.32
N GLU A 789 -16.24 -10.44 38.25
CA GLU A 789 -17.38 -9.69 37.73
C GLU A 789 -18.52 -10.62 37.26
N PHE A 790 -18.18 -11.74 36.61
CA PHE A 790 -19.15 -12.75 36.20
C PHE A 790 -19.83 -13.43 37.39
N ILE A 791 -19.06 -13.80 38.43
CA ILE A 791 -19.61 -14.36 39.67
C ILE A 791 -20.54 -13.35 40.36
N GLU A 792 -20.20 -12.06 40.36
CA GLU A 792 -21.07 -11.03 40.93
C GLU A 792 -22.36 -10.81 40.12
N ALA A 793 -22.29 -10.89 38.79
CA ALA A 793 -23.48 -10.85 37.95
C ALA A 793 -24.42 -12.04 38.22
N GLN A 794 -23.86 -13.24 38.32
CA GLN A 794 -24.63 -14.44 38.68
C GLN A 794 -25.27 -14.32 40.06
N LYS A 795 -24.55 -13.79 41.06
CA LYS A 795 -25.12 -13.53 42.41
C LYS A 795 -26.30 -12.57 42.36
N ARG A 796 -26.27 -11.53 41.52
CA ARG A 796 -27.41 -10.62 41.34
C ARG A 796 -28.60 -11.33 40.71
N GLN A 797 -28.37 -12.14 39.67
CA GLN A 797 -29.44 -12.92 39.03
C GLN A 797 -30.09 -13.91 40.00
N ILE A 798 -29.29 -14.61 40.81
CA ILE A 798 -29.81 -15.51 41.84
C ILE A 798 -30.69 -14.74 42.82
N LYS A 799 -30.23 -13.58 43.29
CA LYS A 799 -31.01 -12.75 44.23
C LYS A 799 -32.33 -12.24 43.62
N GLU A 800 -32.34 -11.86 42.34
CA GLU A 800 -33.58 -11.49 41.64
C GLU A 800 -34.54 -12.68 41.51
N LEU A 801 -34.02 -13.88 41.25
CA LEU A 801 -34.83 -15.10 41.20
C LEU A 801 -35.40 -15.44 42.58
N GLU A 802 -34.61 -15.31 43.64
CA GLU A 802 -35.07 -15.46 45.04
C GLU A 802 -36.18 -14.46 45.38
N GLU A 803 -36.04 -13.18 44.99
CA GLU A 803 -37.06 -12.16 45.21
C GLU A 803 -38.34 -12.44 44.42
N LYS A 804 -38.24 -12.86 43.16
CA LYS A 804 -39.38 -13.28 42.33
C LYS A 804 -40.08 -14.51 42.91
N PHE A 805 -39.31 -15.47 43.44
CA PHE A 805 -39.84 -16.66 44.09
C PHE A 805 -40.58 -16.30 45.39
N LEU A 806 -40.00 -15.44 46.23
CA LEU A 806 -40.64 -14.92 47.44
C LEU A 806 -41.94 -14.17 47.12
N PHE A 807 -41.95 -13.37 46.06
CA PHE A 807 -43.16 -12.67 45.62
C PHE A 807 -44.27 -13.63 45.19
N LEU A 808 -43.94 -14.64 44.36
CA LEU A 808 -44.89 -15.68 43.97
C LEU A 808 -45.39 -16.46 45.18
N PHE A 809 -44.50 -16.84 46.09
CA PHE A 809 -44.85 -17.55 47.31
C PHE A 809 -45.82 -16.74 48.18
N LEU A 810 -45.56 -15.44 48.39
CA LEU A 810 -46.46 -14.53 49.10
C LEU A 810 -47.80 -14.38 48.37
N PHE A 811 -47.80 -14.22 47.06
CA PHE A 811 -49.01 -14.10 46.25
C PHE A 811 -49.90 -15.34 46.37
N PHE A 812 -49.34 -16.54 46.23
CA PHE A 812 -50.08 -17.79 46.38
C PHE A 812 -50.53 -18.02 47.84
N SER A 813 -49.71 -17.65 48.82
CA SER A 813 -50.10 -17.72 50.24
C SER A 813 -51.29 -16.79 50.54
N LEU A 814 -51.28 -15.57 50.00
CA LEU A 814 -52.39 -14.62 50.16
C LEU A 814 -53.66 -15.10 49.44
N ALA A 815 -53.52 -15.63 48.22
CA ALA A 815 -54.62 -16.21 47.47
C ALA A 815 -55.25 -17.40 48.21
N PHE A 816 -54.43 -18.23 48.86
CA PHE A 816 -54.89 -19.35 49.68
C PHE A 816 -55.63 -18.87 50.95
N ILE A 817 -55.14 -17.83 51.62
CA ILE A 817 -55.82 -17.22 52.77
C ILE A 817 -57.14 -16.56 52.37
N LEU A 818 -57.22 -15.92 51.19
CA LEU A 818 -58.45 -15.30 50.70
C LEU A 818 -59.49 -16.33 50.18
N TRP A 819 -59.04 -17.53 49.83
CA TRP A 819 -59.91 -18.63 49.43
C TRP A 819 -60.48 -19.38 50.65
N SER A 820 -59.71 -19.47 51.74
CA SER A 820 -60.09 -20.11 53.01
C SER A 820 -61.03 -19.23 53.82
#